data_AF-A0A502ZSM7-F1
#
_entry.id   AF-A0A502ZSM7-F1
#
_cell.length_a   1.000
_cell.length_b   1.000
_cell.length_c   1.000
_cell.angle_alpha   90.00
_cell.angle_beta   90.00
_cell.angle_gamma   90.00
#
_symmetry.space_group_name_H-M   'P 1'
#
loop_
_entity.id
_entity.type
_entity.pdbx_description
1 polymer ?
#
loop_
_entity_poly.entity_id
_entity_poly.type
_entity_poly.pdbx_seq_one_letter_code
_entity_poly.pdbx_strand_id
1 'polypeptide(L)'
;MTKTRNNHYVPQWYQQGFFEPGQNTYSYLDLSPPQHTLPDGRVVTEKSRFASPTSRAFCQRDLYSTFFGTSVVDEIERKLFGDIDTRGAHAVRAFAGEDAGEWRRHFTTFFEYLDIQKIRTPKGLDWLSAQYPRLTQNDLMFEMQGIRMMHCTIWVEGVREIVSAQDADAKFIVSDHPVTIYNYAVPPGANAYPNEPSIASKGSQTIFPLNRDFCLILTNLEYAEDHSANPLEKRTFAGNYRNSIVRTDALIRTRKLTSNEVIRINRVLKARAKRYIAAGKEEWLHPDMSSAEPWADLRNVFLPPKNGLWHFGGEMYASFESGEVYYQDAFGRTEKEREFLKKVPPSKPPHIRALCGCGSGRAFGVCCEHKPVALRPTWVERSIRERNLMLFNGISEILGITQDRDWVTVRREITDEKIRDAYGVYSALWPRDTNLLAMLPKPDGAARAIYTGVLHPSAISRCALGLSLYFDELLIEHPFLHPKTVNKKFSPLEHPKMYRQEFLKSVILFTTMMPLVERGLVTLFPDPCNFDFHLRNQMFEMAQIRTKGLKVDPEEEAGFMEMMKEEHKRAMLLLPREALRRQVLRDSPELNKTAVEAVLDGFERLRQQDPLAVLQEGSFDGGEDGGQLTPFKMAPNFEIAMYLAQATGSCIVTDSVFRWRELMVAAQRGRLGAPPLAQLRASMEQADFAIPWDVQEISALAERGVFEVYPNIMRKILRYLSALPARGSKPNFEASLNAEFGRIQASKASIGKKSTTHLPEARISCLWPAGGIQDNTVNRLLLMSSSEHHLASVPMALFVER
;
A
#
# COMPACT_ATOMS: atom_id res chain seq x y z
N MET A 1 -13.02 41.34 4.78
CA MET A 1 -12.12 40.93 3.68
C MET A 1 -12.94 40.17 2.65
N THR A 2 -12.77 40.49 1.37
CA THR A 2 -13.41 39.78 0.24
C THR A 2 -12.78 38.39 0.10
N LYS A 3 -13.60 37.33 0.05
CA LYS A 3 -13.12 35.94 -0.12
C LYS A 3 -12.55 35.74 -1.52
N THR A 4 -11.41 35.07 -1.62
CA THR A 4 -10.79 34.76 -2.92
C THR A 4 -11.59 33.65 -3.59
N ARG A 5 -12.30 33.99 -4.66
CA ARG A 5 -13.14 33.05 -5.41
C ARG A 5 -12.56 32.62 -6.74
N ASN A 6 -11.67 33.40 -7.35
CA ASN A 6 -10.98 33.00 -8.56
C ASN A 6 -9.61 32.45 -8.16
N ASN A 7 -9.48 31.13 -8.15
CA ASN A 7 -8.26 30.45 -7.75
C ASN A 7 -7.35 30.32 -8.97
N HIS A 8 -6.14 30.88 -8.89
CA HIS A 8 -5.13 30.69 -9.93
C HIS A 8 -4.44 29.35 -9.69
N TYR A 9 -4.68 28.38 -10.57
CA TYR A 9 -4.05 27.06 -10.47
C TYR A 9 -2.68 27.00 -11.15
N VAL A 10 -2.37 27.98 -11.98
CA VAL A 10 -1.00 28.36 -12.33
C VAL A 10 -0.75 29.75 -11.73
N PRO A 11 0.16 29.91 -10.76
CA PRO A 11 0.36 31.17 -10.05
C PRO A 11 0.72 32.33 -10.98
N GLN A 12 0.16 33.51 -10.71
CA GLN A 12 0.40 34.69 -11.56
C GLN A 12 1.89 35.06 -11.65
N TRP A 13 2.65 34.95 -10.56
CA TRP A 13 4.10 35.23 -10.57
C TRP A 13 4.86 34.31 -11.53
N TYR A 14 4.43 33.04 -11.65
CA TYR A 14 5.06 32.06 -12.53
C TYR A 14 4.69 32.37 -13.98
N GLN A 15 3.43 32.69 -14.24
CA GLN A 15 2.95 33.11 -15.56
C GLN A 15 3.71 34.33 -16.12
N GLN A 16 4.10 35.29 -15.27
CA GLN A 16 4.88 36.46 -15.69
C GLN A 16 6.24 36.10 -16.30
N GLY A 17 6.81 34.94 -15.96
CA GLY A 17 8.04 34.43 -16.55
C GLY A 17 7.93 34.08 -18.05
N PHE A 18 6.73 34.10 -18.62
CA PHE A 18 6.46 33.77 -20.03
C PHE A 18 6.15 34.99 -20.90
N PHE A 19 6.23 36.20 -20.35
CA PHE A 19 6.02 37.43 -21.12
C PHE A 19 7.18 37.74 -22.08
N GLU A 20 6.86 38.48 -23.15
CA GLU A 20 7.88 39.17 -23.93
C GLU A 20 8.51 40.32 -23.11
N PRO A 21 9.79 40.69 -23.35
CA PRO A 21 10.42 41.74 -22.59
C PRO A 21 9.65 43.04 -22.80
N GLY A 22 9.30 43.73 -21.71
CA GLY A 22 8.49 44.95 -21.74
C GLY A 22 6.99 44.72 -21.96
N GLN A 23 6.50 43.48 -22.07
CA GLN A 23 5.07 43.17 -22.14
C GLN A 23 4.50 42.77 -20.77
N ASN A 24 3.19 42.96 -20.60
CA ASN A 24 2.43 42.57 -19.42
C ASN A 24 1.25 41.63 -19.75
N THR A 25 1.21 41.13 -20.98
CA THR A 25 0.24 40.15 -21.48
C THR A 25 0.95 39.13 -22.36
N TYR A 26 0.32 37.97 -22.54
CA TYR A 26 0.75 36.94 -23.49
C TYR A 26 -0.40 36.56 -24.42
N SER A 27 -0.08 35.81 -25.46
CA SER A 27 -1.07 35.11 -26.29
C SER A 27 -1.58 33.88 -25.54
N TYR A 28 -2.91 33.74 -25.44
CA TYR A 28 -3.61 32.69 -24.72
C TYR A 28 -4.55 31.95 -25.67
N LEU A 29 -4.45 30.62 -25.71
CA LEU A 29 -5.23 29.78 -26.61
C LEU A 29 -6.05 28.75 -25.82
N ASP A 30 -7.36 28.74 -26.09
CA ASP A 30 -8.30 27.68 -25.72
C ASP A 30 -8.28 26.59 -26.81
N LEU A 31 -7.83 25.39 -26.43
CA LEU A 31 -7.77 24.20 -27.26
C LEU A 31 -9.15 23.56 -27.46
N SER A 32 -10.15 23.94 -26.66
CA SER A 32 -11.51 23.41 -26.73
C SER A 32 -12.53 24.53 -26.49
N PRO A 33 -12.59 25.53 -27.40
CA PRO A 33 -13.52 26.66 -27.30
C PRO A 33 -14.98 26.18 -27.29
N PRO A 34 -15.88 26.84 -26.54
CA PRO A 34 -17.29 26.51 -26.52
C PRO A 34 -17.93 26.55 -27.91
N GLN A 35 -18.90 25.67 -28.13
CA GLN A 35 -19.68 25.58 -29.35
C GLN A 35 -21.16 25.83 -29.04
N HIS A 36 -21.81 26.68 -29.83
CA HIS A 36 -23.23 27.00 -29.70
C HIS A 36 -23.97 26.56 -30.95
N THR A 37 -25.10 25.87 -30.77
CA THR A 37 -26.00 25.55 -31.89
C THR A 37 -27.00 26.68 -32.04
N LEU A 38 -26.98 27.36 -33.18
CA LEU A 38 -27.92 28.40 -33.54
C LEU A 38 -29.33 27.81 -33.79
N PRO A 39 -30.41 28.62 -33.73
CA PRO A 39 -31.77 28.16 -33.99
C PRO A 39 -31.98 27.48 -35.35
N ASP A 40 -31.09 27.72 -36.32
CA ASP A 40 -31.09 27.11 -37.65
C ASP A 40 -30.24 25.83 -37.76
N GLY A 41 -29.73 25.32 -36.62
CA GLY A 41 -28.92 24.11 -36.55
C GLY A 41 -27.43 24.30 -36.83
N ARG A 42 -26.96 25.50 -37.19
CA ARG A 42 -25.53 25.77 -37.39
C ARG A 42 -24.78 25.80 -36.07
N VAL A 43 -23.62 25.15 -36.00
CA VAL A 43 -22.73 25.19 -34.83
C VAL A 43 -21.69 26.28 -35.02
N VAL A 44 -21.67 27.28 -34.13
CA VAL A 44 -20.67 28.35 -34.11
C VAL A 44 -19.70 28.11 -32.96
N THR A 45 -18.40 28.16 -33.25
CA THR A 45 -17.34 28.06 -32.25
C THR A 45 -16.95 29.46 -31.77
N GLU A 46 -16.86 29.63 -30.44
CA GLU A 46 -16.40 30.89 -29.86
C GLU A 46 -14.93 31.21 -30.20
N LYS A 47 -14.52 32.45 -29.94
CA LYS A 47 -13.12 32.87 -30.09
C LYS A 47 -12.24 32.00 -29.19
N SER A 48 -11.22 31.37 -29.76
CA SER A 48 -10.27 30.55 -29.02
C SER A 48 -8.99 31.29 -28.60
N ARG A 49 -8.76 32.50 -29.12
CA ARG A 49 -7.50 33.25 -28.96
C ARG A 49 -7.69 34.58 -28.26
N PHE A 50 -6.82 34.88 -27.31
CA PHE A 50 -6.91 36.07 -26.47
C PHE A 50 -5.53 36.64 -26.16
N ALA A 51 -5.40 37.97 -26.11
CA ALA A 51 -4.34 38.60 -25.36
C ALA A 51 -4.78 38.67 -23.89
N SER A 52 -4.04 38.02 -22.99
CA SER A 52 -4.44 37.91 -21.58
C SER A 52 -3.36 38.40 -20.62
N PRO A 53 -3.71 39.24 -19.63
CA PRO A 53 -2.89 39.40 -18.43
C PRO A 53 -3.02 38.15 -17.54
N THR A 54 -2.10 38.00 -16.59
CA THR A 54 -2.09 36.86 -15.65
C THR A 54 -3.33 36.79 -14.77
N SER A 55 -3.99 37.92 -14.50
CA SER A 55 -5.19 38.00 -13.66
C SER A 55 -6.43 37.35 -14.29
N ARG A 56 -6.41 37.03 -15.58
CA ARG A 56 -7.55 36.45 -16.32
C ARG A 56 -7.28 35.05 -16.86
N ALA A 57 -6.07 34.53 -16.71
CA ALA A 57 -5.67 33.26 -17.31
C ALA A 57 -5.23 32.26 -16.24
N PHE A 58 -5.45 30.98 -16.57
CA PHE A 58 -5.21 29.84 -15.68
C PHE A 58 -5.85 29.99 -14.29
N CYS A 59 -7.08 30.51 -14.25
CA CYS A 59 -7.88 30.62 -13.05
C CYS A 59 -9.22 29.91 -13.21
N GLN A 60 -9.73 29.35 -12.12
CA GLN A 60 -11.07 28.78 -12.06
C GLN A 60 -11.76 29.23 -10.79
N ARG A 61 -13.06 29.48 -10.89
CA ARG A 61 -13.85 29.90 -9.74
C ARG A 61 -14.09 28.75 -8.77
N ASP A 62 -13.86 29.01 -7.50
CA ASP A 62 -14.10 28.14 -6.34
C ASP A 62 -13.43 26.75 -6.44
N LEU A 63 -12.30 26.64 -7.17
CA LEU A 63 -11.57 25.40 -7.36
C LEU A 63 -11.03 24.81 -6.06
N TYR A 64 -10.61 25.68 -5.13
CA TYR A 64 -10.06 25.29 -3.82
C TYR A 64 -10.93 25.72 -2.65
N SER A 65 -12.11 26.24 -2.93
CA SER A 65 -13.05 26.64 -1.90
C SER A 65 -13.64 25.41 -1.21
N THR A 66 -13.76 25.46 0.12
CA THR A 66 -14.56 24.50 0.88
C THR A 66 -15.90 25.13 1.28
N PHE A 67 -16.90 24.27 1.46
CA PHE A 67 -18.29 24.70 1.63
C PHE A 67 -18.89 24.13 2.93
N PHE A 68 -19.50 25.00 3.72
CA PHE A 68 -20.28 24.65 4.91
C PHE A 68 -21.67 25.27 4.78
N GLY A 69 -22.61 24.50 4.23
CA GLY A 69 -23.89 25.04 3.75
C GLY A 69 -23.65 26.07 2.64
N THR A 70 -24.14 27.30 2.83
CA THR A 70 -23.92 28.42 1.89
C THR A 70 -22.62 29.19 2.14
N SER A 71 -21.90 28.88 3.23
CA SER A 71 -20.65 29.55 3.58
C SER A 71 -19.49 28.99 2.77
N VAL A 72 -18.83 29.86 2.01
CA VAL A 72 -17.60 29.57 1.27
C VAL A 72 -16.39 29.86 2.15
N VAL A 73 -15.38 28.98 2.18
CA VAL A 73 -14.13 29.17 2.93
C VAL A 73 -12.94 29.08 1.96
N ASP A 74 -12.06 30.08 1.99
CA ASP A 74 -10.91 30.24 1.08
C ASP A 74 -9.56 29.99 1.78
N GLU A 75 -9.57 29.31 2.93
CA GLU A 75 -8.34 29.09 3.71
C GLU A 75 -7.28 28.28 2.97
N ILE A 76 -7.67 27.38 2.07
CA ILE A 76 -6.73 26.60 1.26
C ILE A 76 -5.95 27.53 0.33
N GLU A 77 -6.63 28.45 -0.37
CA GLU A 77 -5.95 29.48 -1.17
C GLU A 77 -5.03 30.34 -0.29
N ARG A 78 -5.57 30.87 0.81
CA ARG A 78 -4.87 31.89 1.61
C ARG A 78 -3.72 31.35 2.46
N LYS A 79 -3.91 30.20 3.13
CA LYS A 79 -2.95 29.65 4.10
C LYS A 79 -2.04 28.60 3.47
N LEU A 80 -2.59 27.70 2.65
CA LEU A 80 -1.79 26.62 2.04
C LEU A 80 -1.09 27.11 0.77
N PHE A 81 -1.85 27.51 -0.25
CA PHE A 81 -1.25 27.93 -1.53
C PHE A 81 -0.51 29.25 -1.42
N GLY A 82 -0.96 30.18 -0.57
CA GLY A 82 -0.23 31.44 -0.31
C GLY A 82 1.21 31.23 0.19
N ASP A 83 1.41 30.33 1.17
CA ASP A 83 2.74 29.97 1.66
C ASP A 83 3.57 29.24 0.60
N ILE A 84 2.99 28.19 0.01
CA ILE A 84 3.65 27.38 -1.02
C ILE A 84 4.08 28.23 -2.22
N ASP A 85 3.22 29.13 -2.70
CA ASP A 85 3.50 29.99 -3.86
C ASP A 85 4.58 31.01 -3.53
N THR A 86 4.60 31.53 -2.30
CA THR A 86 5.67 32.44 -1.85
C THR A 86 7.02 31.73 -1.86
N ARG A 87 7.12 30.58 -1.19
CA ARG A 87 8.36 29.79 -1.13
C ARG A 87 8.76 29.25 -2.51
N GLY A 88 7.79 28.79 -3.29
CA GLY A 88 7.96 28.30 -4.66
C GLY A 88 8.50 29.36 -5.61
N ALA A 89 8.06 30.61 -5.50
CA ALA A 89 8.55 31.72 -6.32
C ALA A 89 10.06 31.98 -6.13
N HIS A 90 10.56 31.82 -4.92
CA HIS A 90 12.01 31.90 -4.64
C HIS A 90 12.74 30.67 -5.17
N ALA A 91 12.19 29.47 -4.96
CA ALA A 91 12.80 28.22 -5.39
C ALA A 91 12.91 28.11 -6.93
N VAL A 92 11.86 28.45 -7.68
CA VAL A 92 11.91 28.43 -9.16
C VAL A 92 12.93 29.45 -9.69
N ARG A 93 13.03 30.64 -9.07
CA ARG A 93 14.06 31.64 -9.43
C ARG A 93 15.47 31.14 -9.14
N ALA A 94 15.69 30.48 -8.01
CA ALA A 94 16.99 29.88 -7.67
C ALA A 94 17.40 28.83 -8.72
N PHE A 95 16.49 27.92 -9.08
CA PHE A 95 16.76 26.90 -10.10
C PHE A 95 16.88 27.50 -11.52
N ALA A 96 16.22 28.61 -11.81
CA ALA A 96 16.45 29.35 -13.06
C ALA A 96 17.82 30.07 -13.09
N GLY A 97 18.44 30.34 -11.94
CA GLY A 97 19.80 30.87 -11.83
C GLY A 97 20.88 29.77 -11.82
N GLU A 98 22.13 30.18 -11.58
CA GLU A 98 23.33 29.31 -11.61
C GLU A 98 24.01 29.14 -10.23
N ASP A 99 23.40 29.67 -9.17
CA ASP A 99 23.96 29.61 -7.81
C ASP A 99 23.63 28.26 -7.13
N ALA A 100 24.64 27.39 -7.02
CA ALA A 100 24.52 26.10 -6.37
C ALA A 100 24.18 26.17 -4.86
N GLY A 101 24.56 27.25 -4.18
CA GLY A 101 24.19 27.50 -2.79
C GLY A 101 22.69 27.72 -2.64
N GLU A 102 22.10 28.51 -3.54
CA GLU A 102 20.67 28.75 -3.59
C GLU A 102 19.87 27.50 -4.03
N TRP A 103 20.42 26.69 -4.94
CA TRP A 103 19.83 25.38 -5.27
C TRP A 103 19.73 24.48 -4.04
N ARG A 104 20.82 24.37 -3.26
CA ARG A 104 20.84 23.58 -2.03
C ARG A 104 19.82 24.11 -1.02
N ARG A 105 19.80 25.43 -0.80
CA ARG A 105 18.87 26.08 0.13
C ARG A 105 17.41 25.83 -0.21
N HIS A 106 17.08 25.83 -1.50
CA HIS A 106 15.70 25.72 -1.99
C HIS A 106 15.31 24.33 -2.50
N PHE A 107 16.19 23.33 -2.39
CA PHE A 107 15.99 22.01 -3.02
C PHE A 107 14.65 21.34 -2.66
N THR A 108 14.38 21.17 -1.36
CA THR A 108 13.13 20.55 -0.90
C THR A 108 11.90 21.37 -1.31
N THR A 109 11.98 22.69 -1.14
CA THR A 109 10.92 23.64 -1.51
C THR A 109 10.60 23.58 -3.01
N PHE A 110 11.62 23.41 -3.86
CA PHE A 110 11.44 23.34 -5.30
C PHE A 110 10.64 22.10 -5.73
N PHE A 111 11.01 20.91 -5.24
CA PHE A 111 10.30 19.68 -5.57
C PHE A 111 8.92 19.60 -4.90
N GLU A 112 8.77 20.16 -3.70
CA GLU A 112 7.46 20.35 -3.07
C GLU A 112 6.53 21.21 -3.94
N TYR A 113 7.04 22.34 -4.45
CA TYR A 113 6.30 23.21 -5.36
C TYR A 113 5.97 22.52 -6.68
N LEU A 114 6.90 21.74 -7.24
CA LEU A 114 6.67 20.98 -8.46
C LEU A 114 5.52 19.96 -8.28
N ASP A 115 5.53 19.22 -7.16
CA ASP A 115 4.53 18.20 -6.84
C ASP A 115 3.13 18.81 -6.70
N ILE A 116 3.01 19.85 -5.87
CA ILE A 116 1.73 20.52 -5.68
C ILE A 116 1.25 21.25 -6.93
N GLN A 117 2.15 21.81 -7.75
CA GLN A 117 1.80 22.45 -9.02
C GLN A 117 1.20 21.44 -10.02
N LYS A 118 1.63 20.18 -9.97
CA LYS A 118 0.99 19.09 -10.72
C LYS A 118 -0.42 18.80 -10.22
N ILE A 119 -0.57 18.63 -8.89
CA ILE A 119 -1.80 18.16 -8.26
C ILE A 119 -2.90 19.23 -8.26
N ARG A 120 -2.57 20.51 -8.04
CA ARG A 120 -3.56 21.61 -7.87
C ARG A 120 -4.33 21.98 -9.14
N THR A 121 -3.85 21.58 -10.30
CA THR A 121 -4.50 21.92 -11.59
C THR A 121 -5.85 21.23 -11.72
N PRO A 122 -6.80 21.73 -12.54
CA PRO A 122 -8.06 21.04 -12.78
C PRO A 122 -7.86 19.59 -13.25
N LYS A 123 -6.85 19.33 -14.08
CA LYS A 123 -6.49 17.98 -14.52
C LYS A 123 -5.98 17.10 -13.36
N GLY A 124 -5.13 17.68 -12.49
CA GLY A 124 -4.60 16.98 -11.31
C GLY A 124 -5.69 16.65 -10.28
N LEU A 125 -6.62 17.56 -10.05
CA LEU A 125 -7.76 17.34 -9.17
C LEU A 125 -8.76 16.34 -9.74
N ASP A 126 -9.01 16.35 -11.05
CA ASP A 126 -9.81 15.34 -11.72
C ASP A 126 -9.14 13.96 -11.61
N TRP A 127 -7.81 13.89 -11.77
CA TRP A 127 -7.04 12.66 -11.56
C TRP A 127 -7.15 12.13 -10.13
N LEU A 128 -7.02 13.02 -9.14
CA LEU A 128 -7.16 12.65 -7.74
C LEU A 128 -8.56 12.12 -7.46
N SER A 129 -9.60 12.82 -7.93
CA SER A 129 -11.00 12.39 -7.78
C SER A 129 -11.24 10.99 -8.34
N ALA A 130 -10.61 10.66 -9.48
CA ALA A 130 -10.71 9.33 -10.10
C ALA A 130 -10.06 8.20 -9.28
N GLN A 131 -9.22 8.49 -8.28
CA GLN A 131 -8.62 7.47 -7.40
C GLN A 131 -9.56 7.02 -6.26
N TYR A 132 -10.74 7.64 -6.13
CA TYR A 132 -11.67 7.40 -5.03
C TYR A 132 -13.05 7.06 -5.59
N PRO A 133 -13.86 6.23 -4.89
CA PRO A 133 -15.23 5.94 -5.32
C PRO A 133 -16.09 7.21 -5.45
N ARG A 134 -15.93 8.13 -4.49
CA ARG A 134 -16.68 9.38 -4.42
C ARG A 134 -15.97 10.34 -3.46
N LEU A 135 -15.80 11.59 -3.90
CA LEU A 135 -15.36 12.69 -3.04
C LEU A 135 -16.35 13.85 -3.14
N THR A 136 -16.68 14.45 -2.01
CA THR A 136 -17.23 15.82 -2.04
C THR A 136 -16.09 16.81 -2.33
N GLN A 137 -16.43 18.06 -2.64
CA GLN A 137 -15.41 19.10 -2.79
C GLN A 137 -14.54 19.25 -1.54
N ASN A 138 -15.12 19.15 -0.34
CA ASN A 138 -14.37 19.24 0.90
C ASN A 138 -13.43 18.04 1.08
N ASP A 139 -13.88 16.83 0.74
CA ASP A 139 -13.03 15.64 0.81
C ASP A 139 -11.89 15.75 -0.20
N LEU A 140 -12.15 16.16 -1.44
CA LEU A 140 -11.12 16.34 -2.47
C LEU A 140 -10.02 17.30 -2.02
N MET A 141 -10.41 18.39 -1.37
CA MET A 141 -9.48 19.36 -0.81
C MET A 141 -8.66 18.81 0.37
N PHE A 142 -9.24 17.94 1.19
CA PHE A 142 -8.54 17.26 2.26
C PHE A 142 -7.55 16.22 1.70
N GLU A 143 -7.99 15.40 0.75
CA GLU A 143 -7.16 14.39 0.10
C GLU A 143 -6.00 15.01 -0.69
N MET A 144 -6.22 16.13 -1.38
CA MET A 144 -5.18 16.85 -2.10
C MET A 144 -4.04 17.30 -1.17
N GLN A 145 -4.37 17.73 0.05
CA GLN A 145 -3.36 18.07 1.05
C GLN A 145 -2.60 16.84 1.55
N GLY A 146 -3.32 15.72 1.73
CA GLY A 146 -2.76 14.47 2.23
C GLY A 146 -1.76 13.82 1.28
N ILE A 147 -1.89 14.02 -0.04
CA ILE A 147 -1.01 13.41 -1.06
C ILE A 147 0.14 14.31 -1.54
N ARG A 148 0.40 15.42 -0.85
CA ARG A 148 1.55 16.27 -1.16
C ARG A 148 2.86 15.50 -1.01
N MET A 149 3.88 15.87 -1.77
CA MET A 149 5.21 15.26 -1.81
C MET A 149 5.27 13.86 -2.41
N MET A 150 4.19 13.37 -3.02
CA MET A 150 4.08 11.98 -3.49
C MET A 150 5.16 11.62 -4.52
N HIS A 151 5.45 12.51 -5.47
CA HIS A 151 6.36 12.20 -6.57
C HIS A 151 7.83 12.58 -6.28
N CYS A 152 8.10 13.26 -5.17
CA CYS A 152 9.39 13.88 -4.89
C CYS A 152 10.54 12.88 -4.93
N THR A 153 10.43 11.75 -4.23
CA THR A 153 11.46 10.70 -4.18
C THR A 153 11.89 10.26 -5.58
N ILE A 154 10.93 9.95 -6.46
CA ILE A 154 11.22 9.48 -7.83
C ILE A 154 11.99 10.55 -8.62
N TRP A 155 11.56 11.82 -8.50
CA TRP A 155 12.20 12.94 -9.18
C TRP A 155 13.61 13.25 -8.68
N VAL A 156 13.83 13.22 -7.36
CA VAL A 156 15.14 13.53 -6.77
C VAL A 156 16.16 12.41 -6.91
N GLU A 157 15.72 11.19 -7.23
CA GLU A 157 16.63 10.10 -7.59
C GLU A 157 16.87 9.99 -9.10
N GLY A 158 16.12 10.73 -9.92
CA GLY A 158 16.32 10.80 -11.36
C GLY A 158 17.44 11.76 -11.79
N VAL A 159 17.77 11.71 -13.08
CA VAL A 159 18.64 12.69 -13.72
C VAL A 159 17.89 14.01 -13.85
N ARG A 160 18.49 15.08 -13.31
CA ARG A 160 17.95 16.44 -13.34
C ARG A 160 18.72 17.26 -14.35
N GLU A 161 18.00 17.84 -15.30
CA GLU A 161 18.58 18.72 -16.31
C GLU A 161 17.75 19.98 -16.51
N ILE A 162 18.42 21.12 -16.61
CA ILE A 162 17.83 22.38 -17.09
C ILE A 162 18.42 22.70 -18.45
N VAL A 163 17.54 22.79 -19.44
CA VAL A 163 17.89 23.17 -20.82
C VAL A 163 17.58 24.65 -21.06
N SER A 164 18.41 25.30 -21.87
CA SER A 164 18.26 26.72 -22.23
C SER A 164 17.74 26.89 -23.66
N ALA A 165 16.75 27.77 -23.83
CA ALA A 165 16.25 28.27 -25.11
C ALA A 165 16.72 29.71 -25.38
N GLN A 166 17.67 30.25 -24.61
CA GLN A 166 18.11 31.65 -24.73
C GLN A 166 18.56 32.00 -26.15
N ASP A 167 19.30 31.10 -26.79
CA ASP A 167 19.84 31.26 -28.16
C ASP A 167 18.82 30.87 -29.25
N ALA A 168 17.65 30.33 -28.88
CA ALA A 168 16.59 29.96 -29.81
C ALA A 168 15.60 31.11 -30.04
N ASP A 169 15.11 31.23 -31.28
CA ASP A 169 14.05 32.18 -31.64
C ASP A 169 12.71 31.79 -31.01
N ALA A 170 12.42 30.48 -31.00
CA ALA A 170 11.26 29.92 -30.33
C ALA A 170 11.53 29.76 -28.83
N LYS A 171 10.54 30.09 -28.00
CA LYS A 171 10.61 30.01 -26.54
C LYS A 171 9.59 29.03 -25.97
N PHE A 172 9.77 28.62 -24.72
CA PHE A 172 8.87 27.68 -24.06
C PHE A 172 7.48 28.28 -23.84
N ILE A 173 6.45 27.45 -23.98
CA ILE A 173 5.07 27.78 -23.64
C ILE A 173 4.72 27.35 -22.22
N VAL A 174 3.65 27.91 -21.65
CA VAL A 174 3.03 27.45 -20.41
C VAL A 174 1.66 26.85 -20.70
N SER A 175 1.27 25.80 -19.98
CA SER A 175 -0.04 25.15 -20.09
C SER A 175 -0.82 25.23 -18.78
N ASP A 176 -2.09 24.87 -18.84
CA ASP A 176 -2.96 24.71 -17.67
C ASP A 176 -2.64 23.45 -16.83
N HIS A 177 -1.64 22.67 -17.24
CA HIS A 177 -1.04 21.56 -16.51
C HIS A 177 0.50 21.61 -16.69
N PRO A 178 1.19 22.58 -16.07
CA PRO A 178 2.57 22.93 -16.43
C PRO A 178 3.60 21.84 -16.11
N VAL A 179 3.30 20.93 -15.17
CA VAL A 179 4.14 19.77 -14.84
C VAL A 179 3.68 18.57 -15.66
N THR A 180 4.24 18.44 -16.86
CA THR A 180 3.78 17.52 -17.90
C THR A 180 4.62 16.24 -17.95
N ILE A 181 3.99 15.08 -18.14
CA ILE A 181 4.70 13.80 -18.31
C ILE A 181 4.73 13.37 -19.77
N TYR A 182 5.95 13.14 -20.27
CA TYR A 182 6.23 12.54 -21.56
C TYR A 182 6.63 11.08 -21.39
N ASN A 183 6.10 10.21 -22.23
CA ASN A 183 6.62 8.85 -22.41
C ASN A 183 6.47 8.54 -23.90
N TYR A 184 7.56 8.17 -24.55
CA TYR A 184 7.60 8.01 -26.00
C TYR A 184 6.73 6.86 -26.51
N ALA A 185 6.42 5.88 -25.65
CA ALA A 185 5.54 4.76 -25.96
C ALA A 185 4.05 5.04 -25.66
N VAL A 186 3.72 6.19 -25.07
CA VAL A 186 2.34 6.55 -24.67
C VAL A 186 1.91 7.84 -25.37
N PRO A 187 1.39 7.77 -26.61
CA PRO A 187 0.93 8.95 -27.32
C PRO A 187 -0.28 9.62 -26.64
N PRO A 188 -0.60 10.88 -26.96
CA PRO A 188 -1.82 11.53 -26.52
C PRO A 188 -3.05 10.71 -26.94
N GLY A 189 -4.02 10.55 -26.03
CA GLY A 189 -5.22 9.73 -26.26
C GLY A 189 -5.07 8.23 -25.97
N ALA A 190 -3.86 7.69 -25.83
CA ALA A 190 -3.67 6.30 -25.41
C ALA A 190 -4.12 6.05 -23.96
N ASN A 191 -4.06 7.09 -23.12
CA ASN A 191 -4.61 7.08 -21.77
C ASN A 191 -5.93 7.85 -21.76
N ALA A 192 -6.94 7.29 -21.09
CA ALA A 192 -8.19 8.00 -20.84
C ALA A 192 -7.94 9.19 -19.92
N TYR A 193 -8.49 10.36 -20.28
CA TYR A 193 -8.55 11.51 -19.38
C TYR A 193 -9.11 11.08 -18.02
N PRO A 194 -8.55 11.55 -16.89
CA PRO A 194 -7.50 12.56 -16.72
C PRO A 194 -6.05 12.03 -16.71
N ASN A 195 -5.84 10.74 -17.03
CA ASN A 195 -4.57 10.06 -16.76
C ASN A 195 -3.43 10.51 -17.68
N GLU A 196 -2.23 10.55 -17.12
CA GLU A 196 -0.95 10.69 -17.82
C GLU A 196 -0.14 9.39 -17.69
N PRO A 197 0.95 9.21 -18.48
CA PRO A 197 1.89 8.13 -18.21
C PRO A 197 2.39 8.20 -16.77
N SER A 198 2.62 7.03 -16.15
CA SER A 198 3.15 6.99 -14.78
C SER A 198 4.55 7.61 -14.73
N ILE A 199 4.79 8.49 -13.76
CA ILE A 199 6.13 9.05 -13.49
C ILE A 199 7.13 7.94 -13.15
N ALA A 200 6.64 6.84 -12.58
CA ALA A 200 7.44 5.68 -12.22
C ALA A 200 7.86 4.80 -13.41
N SER A 201 7.29 4.96 -14.60
CA SER A 201 7.69 4.16 -15.76
C SER A 201 9.08 4.58 -16.26
N LYS A 202 9.96 3.62 -16.60
CA LYS A 202 11.36 3.88 -16.99
C LYS A 202 11.47 4.93 -18.08
N GLY A 203 10.65 4.83 -19.14
CA GLY A 203 10.67 5.77 -20.27
C GLY A 203 9.96 7.10 -20.03
N SER A 204 9.45 7.36 -18.82
CA SER A 204 8.76 8.61 -18.48
C SER A 204 9.74 9.72 -18.11
N GLN A 205 9.44 10.93 -18.59
CA GLN A 205 10.21 12.13 -18.35
C GLN A 205 9.26 13.26 -17.93
N THR A 206 9.59 13.93 -16.82
CA THR A 206 8.81 15.08 -16.33
C THR A 206 9.38 16.35 -16.93
N ILE A 207 8.50 17.18 -17.49
CA ILE A 207 8.85 18.42 -18.18
C ILE A 207 8.19 19.57 -17.43
N PHE A 208 8.97 20.57 -17.07
CA PHE A 208 8.50 21.76 -16.37
C PHE A 208 9.26 23.00 -16.83
N PRO A 209 8.69 23.83 -17.72
CA PRO A 209 9.25 25.13 -18.07
C PRO A 209 9.43 26.00 -16.81
N LEU A 210 10.62 26.51 -16.54
CA LEU A 210 10.85 27.40 -15.39
C LEU A 210 10.40 28.83 -15.71
N ASN A 211 10.59 29.23 -16.97
CA ASN A 211 10.16 30.47 -17.59
C ASN A 211 10.22 30.28 -19.12
N ARG A 212 10.12 31.36 -19.91
CA ARG A 212 10.23 31.29 -21.38
C ARG A 212 11.56 30.72 -21.91
N ASP A 213 12.65 30.86 -21.16
CA ASP A 213 14.01 30.55 -21.62
C ASP A 213 14.58 29.26 -21.03
N PHE A 214 14.09 28.79 -19.89
CA PHE A 214 14.63 27.59 -19.23
C PHE A 214 13.54 26.55 -18.98
N CYS A 215 13.88 25.28 -19.17
CA CYS A 215 12.98 24.17 -18.89
C CYS A 215 13.71 23.07 -18.12
N LEU A 216 13.08 22.58 -17.06
CA LEU A 216 13.50 21.40 -16.32
C LEU A 216 13.01 20.13 -17.02
N ILE A 217 13.92 19.18 -17.20
CA ILE A 217 13.64 17.82 -17.65
C ILE A 217 14.16 16.86 -16.58
N LEU A 218 13.28 16.00 -16.08
CA LEU A 218 13.62 14.93 -15.14
C LEU A 218 13.50 13.60 -15.85
N THR A 219 14.57 12.81 -15.88
CA THR A 219 14.60 11.51 -16.55
C THR A 219 14.92 10.42 -15.54
N ASN A 220 14.19 9.30 -15.55
CA ASN A 220 14.51 8.15 -14.72
C ASN A 220 15.89 7.59 -15.08
N LEU A 221 16.71 7.26 -14.07
CA LEU A 221 18.13 6.92 -14.24
C LEU A 221 18.34 5.78 -15.26
N GLU A 222 17.57 4.69 -15.14
CA GLU A 222 17.69 3.53 -16.04
C GLU A 222 17.50 3.90 -17.51
N TYR A 223 16.57 4.81 -17.82
CA TYR A 223 16.34 5.26 -19.20
C TYR A 223 17.35 6.31 -19.65
N ALA A 224 17.93 7.07 -18.73
CA ALA A 224 19.04 7.98 -19.06
C ALA A 224 20.33 7.23 -19.39
N GLU A 225 20.56 6.07 -18.76
CA GLU A 225 21.73 5.22 -18.99
C GLU A 225 21.54 4.26 -20.17
N ASP A 226 20.36 3.64 -20.27
CA ASP A 226 20.01 2.67 -21.31
C ASP A 226 18.67 3.02 -21.98
N HIS A 227 18.75 3.55 -23.20
CA HIS A 227 17.58 3.98 -23.96
C HIS A 227 16.76 2.80 -24.52
N SER A 228 17.25 1.56 -24.41
CA SER A 228 16.57 0.34 -24.86
C SER A 228 15.65 -0.27 -23.79
N ALA A 229 15.71 0.23 -22.56
CA ALA A 229 14.87 -0.21 -21.46
C ALA A 229 13.37 -0.13 -21.82
N ASN A 230 12.59 -1.11 -21.36
CA ASN A 230 11.15 -1.13 -21.60
C ASN A 230 10.49 0.13 -21.03
N PRO A 231 9.91 1.00 -21.87
CA PRO A 231 9.47 2.32 -21.42
C PRO A 231 8.24 2.31 -20.52
N LEU A 232 7.49 1.20 -20.51
CA LEU A 232 6.27 1.05 -19.72
C LEU A 232 6.50 0.30 -18.40
N GLU A 233 7.66 -0.34 -18.25
CA GLU A 233 8.03 -1.01 -17.01
C GLU A 233 8.29 0.03 -15.91
N LYS A 234 7.92 -0.28 -14.67
CA LYS A 234 8.29 0.54 -13.51
C LYS A 234 9.81 0.55 -13.35
N ARG A 235 10.34 1.71 -12.95
CA ARG A 235 11.73 1.84 -12.54
C ARG A 235 12.06 0.99 -11.33
N THR A 236 13.32 0.66 -11.17
CA THR A 236 13.81 -0.01 -9.97
C THR A 236 13.48 0.84 -8.73
N PHE A 237 12.93 0.17 -7.71
CA PHE A 237 12.54 0.74 -6.42
C PHE A 237 11.59 1.96 -6.51
N ALA A 238 10.56 1.90 -7.34
CA ALA A 238 9.61 2.99 -7.61
C ALA A 238 8.60 3.33 -6.48
N GLY A 239 8.97 3.21 -5.20
CA GLY A 239 8.10 3.58 -4.09
C GLY A 239 8.04 5.10 -3.88
N ASN A 240 6.84 5.64 -3.65
CA ASN A 240 6.64 7.02 -3.20
C ASN A 240 7.04 7.17 -1.71
N TYR A 241 7.24 8.41 -1.26
CA TYR A 241 7.51 8.76 0.16
C TYR A 241 8.70 8.03 0.83
N ARG A 242 9.64 7.51 0.04
CA ARG A 242 10.85 6.89 0.62
C ARG A 242 11.81 7.93 1.15
N ASN A 243 12.52 7.55 2.21
CA ASN A 243 13.65 8.30 2.73
C ASN A 243 14.86 8.03 1.83
N SER A 244 15.27 9.04 1.05
CA SER A 244 16.46 8.99 0.20
C SER A 244 17.39 10.14 0.52
N ILE A 245 18.69 9.88 0.50
CA ILE A 245 19.74 10.89 0.41
C ILE A 245 19.98 11.19 -1.08
N VAL A 246 20.21 12.46 -1.41
CA VAL A 246 20.47 12.90 -2.79
C VAL A 246 21.50 14.02 -2.83
N ARG A 247 22.26 14.08 -3.91
CA ARG A 247 23.16 15.20 -4.21
C ARG A 247 22.37 16.40 -4.74
N THR A 248 22.34 17.47 -3.95
CA THR A 248 21.64 18.72 -4.30
C THR A 248 22.38 19.55 -5.34
N ASP A 249 23.69 19.34 -5.49
CA ASP A 249 24.55 19.97 -6.49
C ASP A 249 24.55 19.25 -7.85
N ALA A 250 24.05 18.01 -7.92
CA ALA A 250 23.95 17.24 -9.16
C ALA A 250 22.78 17.76 -10.01
N LEU A 251 23.09 18.64 -10.98
CA LEU A 251 22.17 19.26 -11.92
C LEU A 251 22.88 19.53 -13.25
N ILE A 252 22.39 18.96 -14.36
CA ILE A 252 22.93 19.21 -15.71
C ILE A 252 22.37 20.53 -16.22
N ARG A 253 23.22 21.40 -16.77
CA ARG A 253 22.79 22.71 -17.32
C ARG A 253 23.54 23.13 -18.59
N THR A 254 24.16 22.18 -19.29
CA THR A 254 25.07 22.49 -20.40
C THR A 254 24.38 22.64 -21.75
N ARG A 255 23.15 22.12 -21.91
CA ARG A 255 22.46 22.12 -23.21
C ARG A 255 21.74 23.44 -23.49
N LYS A 256 22.07 24.00 -24.66
CA LYS A 256 21.30 25.05 -25.32
C LYS A 256 20.56 24.45 -26.51
N LEU A 257 19.25 24.62 -26.54
CA LEU A 257 18.38 24.05 -27.56
C LEU A 257 18.27 24.96 -28.78
N THR A 258 18.10 24.34 -29.93
CA THR A 258 17.68 25.00 -31.17
C THR A 258 16.17 25.30 -31.15
N SER A 259 15.72 26.22 -32.02
CA SER A 259 14.28 26.53 -32.16
C SER A 259 13.42 25.28 -32.44
N ASN A 260 13.92 24.33 -33.25
CA ASN A 260 13.21 23.08 -33.55
C ASN A 260 13.08 22.17 -32.32
N GLU A 261 14.11 22.12 -31.47
CA GLU A 261 14.06 21.37 -30.21
C GLU A 261 13.09 21.99 -29.21
N VAL A 262 13.05 23.32 -29.11
CA VAL A 262 12.05 24.02 -28.30
C VAL A 262 10.62 23.74 -28.81
N ILE A 263 10.41 23.76 -30.13
CA ILE A 263 9.12 23.41 -30.76
C ILE A 263 8.69 21.97 -30.40
N ARG A 264 9.62 21.00 -30.39
CA ARG A 264 9.32 19.61 -29.97
C ARG A 264 8.86 19.54 -28.52
N ILE A 265 9.49 20.26 -27.61
CA ILE A 265 9.07 20.34 -26.20
C ILE A 265 7.70 21.00 -26.08
N ASN A 266 7.47 22.12 -26.78
CA ASN A 266 6.19 22.81 -26.80
C ASN A 266 5.05 21.93 -27.34
N ARG A 267 5.34 21.04 -28.30
CA ARG A 267 4.34 20.08 -28.81
C ARG A 267 3.88 19.10 -27.72
N VAL A 268 4.79 18.63 -26.87
CA VAL A 268 4.43 17.78 -25.73
C VAL A 268 3.58 18.54 -24.72
N LEU A 269 3.99 19.77 -24.37
CA LEU A 269 3.24 20.64 -23.45
C LEU A 269 1.81 20.92 -23.94
N LYS A 270 1.66 21.24 -25.22
CA LYS A 270 0.35 21.45 -25.86
C LYS A 270 -0.50 20.18 -25.87
N ALA A 271 0.08 19.04 -26.25
CA ALA A 271 -0.65 17.78 -26.36
C ALA A 271 -1.11 17.21 -25.01
N ARG A 272 -0.48 17.63 -23.91
CA ARG A 272 -0.81 17.18 -22.54
C ARG A 272 -1.60 18.21 -21.74
N ALA A 273 -1.75 19.44 -22.23
CA ALA A 273 -2.65 20.43 -21.66
C ALA A 273 -4.10 19.89 -21.59
N LYS A 274 -4.88 20.36 -20.62
CA LYS A 274 -6.31 20.03 -20.53
C LYS A 274 -7.11 20.86 -21.52
N ARG A 275 -6.91 22.18 -21.52
CA ARG A 275 -7.70 23.13 -22.29
C ARG A 275 -6.92 24.35 -22.73
N TYR A 276 -6.01 24.88 -21.91
CA TYR A 276 -5.37 26.16 -22.21
C TYR A 276 -3.84 26.10 -22.31
N ILE A 277 -3.29 26.89 -23.22
CA ILE A 277 -1.85 27.18 -23.33
C ILE A 277 -1.61 28.67 -23.55
N ALA A 278 -0.41 29.14 -23.18
CA ALA A 278 0.01 30.53 -23.32
C ALA A 278 1.48 30.70 -23.67
N ALA A 279 1.82 31.78 -24.36
CA ALA A 279 3.17 32.09 -24.82
C ALA A 279 3.34 33.59 -25.10
N GLY A 280 4.57 34.11 -24.97
CA GLY A 280 4.88 35.50 -25.28
C GLY A 280 4.49 35.92 -26.70
N LYS A 281 4.60 35.01 -27.67
CA LYS A 281 4.16 35.21 -29.07
C LYS A 281 3.14 34.16 -29.52
N GLU A 282 2.21 34.57 -30.37
CA GLU A 282 1.15 33.71 -30.91
C GLU A 282 1.72 32.54 -31.73
N GLU A 283 2.77 32.78 -32.51
CA GLU A 283 3.42 31.78 -33.37
C GLU A 283 3.92 30.54 -32.60
N TRP A 284 4.26 30.68 -31.31
CA TRP A 284 4.75 29.57 -30.49
C TRP A 284 3.64 28.64 -29.96
N LEU A 285 2.37 29.04 -30.08
CA LEU A 285 1.20 28.24 -29.63
C LEU A 285 0.79 27.14 -30.62
N HIS A 286 1.47 27.08 -31.77
CA HIS A 286 1.18 26.14 -32.85
C HIS A 286 2.38 25.25 -33.23
N PRO A 287 3.03 24.57 -32.26
CA PRO A 287 4.21 23.73 -32.53
C PRO A 287 3.91 22.53 -33.43
N ASP A 288 2.65 22.10 -33.48
CA ASP A 288 2.07 21.07 -34.34
C ASP A 288 2.05 21.45 -35.82
N MET A 289 1.98 22.74 -36.16
CA MET A 289 2.09 23.18 -37.55
C MET A 289 3.55 23.17 -38.04
N SER A 290 4.51 23.27 -37.11
CA SER A 290 5.94 23.38 -37.40
C SER A 290 6.71 22.05 -37.29
N SER A 291 6.10 21.01 -36.69
CA SER A 291 6.72 19.69 -36.53
C SER A 291 5.72 18.56 -36.77
N ALA A 292 5.91 17.84 -37.87
CA ALA A 292 5.13 16.64 -38.24
C ALA A 292 5.75 15.32 -37.76
N GLU A 293 6.78 15.39 -36.91
CA GLU A 293 7.53 14.22 -36.42
C GLU A 293 6.62 13.22 -35.67
N PRO A 294 6.83 11.90 -35.73
CA PRO A 294 6.08 10.96 -34.91
C PRO A 294 6.29 11.20 -33.40
N TRP A 295 5.28 10.90 -32.56
CA TRP A 295 5.35 11.12 -31.10
C TRP A 295 6.54 10.42 -30.43
N ALA A 296 6.82 9.19 -30.87
CA ALA A 296 7.92 8.38 -30.34
C ALA A 296 9.30 8.96 -30.65
N ASP A 297 9.43 9.68 -31.78
CA ASP A 297 10.70 10.22 -32.24
C ASP A 297 11.07 11.54 -31.52
N LEU A 298 10.10 12.18 -30.86
CA LEU A 298 10.34 13.34 -29.99
C LEU A 298 11.31 13.01 -28.85
N ARG A 299 11.46 11.73 -28.46
CA ARG A 299 12.28 11.29 -27.32
C ARG A 299 13.71 11.82 -27.34
N ASN A 300 14.28 12.04 -28.53
CA ASN A 300 15.68 12.42 -28.69
C ASN A 300 15.99 13.79 -28.04
N VAL A 301 15.03 14.72 -28.00
CA VAL A 301 15.25 16.05 -27.39
C VAL A 301 15.32 15.98 -25.86
N PHE A 302 14.72 14.97 -25.26
CA PHE A 302 14.61 14.84 -23.81
C PHE A 302 15.76 14.05 -23.19
N LEU A 303 16.60 13.41 -23.99
CA LEU A 303 17.73 12.63 -23.49
C LEU A 303 18.80 13.55 -22.91
N PRO A 304 19.25 13.30 -21.66
CA PRO A 304 20.34 14.08 -21.06
C PRO A 304 21.67 13.80 -21.77
N PRO A 305 22.61 14.75 -21.75
CA PRO A 305 23.91 14.57 -22.37
C PRO A 305 24.75 13.55 -21.57
N LYS A 306 25.34 12.58 -22.28
CA LYS A 306 26.07 11.45 -21.67
C LYS A 306 27.20 11.88 -20.72
N ASN A 307 27.87 12.99 -21.02
CA ASN A 307 28.96 13.53 -20.20
C ASN A 307 28.52 14.14 -18.86
N GLY A 308 27.21 14.36 -18.64
CA GLY A 308 26.66 14.82 -17.36
C GLY A 308 26.17 13.69 -16.45
N LEU A 309 26.09 12.45 -16.96
CA LEU A 309 25.46 11.35 -16.24
C LEU A 309 26.27 10.84 -15.04
N TRP A 310 27.59 11.00 -15.03
CA TRP A 310 28.46 10.51 -13.95
C TRP A 310 28.18 11.13 -12.57
N HIS A 311 27.42 12.23 -12.51
CA HIS A 311 26.95 12.85 -11.27
C HIS A 311 25.75 12.12 -10.63
N PHE A 312 25.12 11.22 -11.36
CA PHE A 312 23.92 10.48 -10.96
C PHE A 312 24.23 8.99 -10.82
N GLY A 313 23.41 8.28 -10.04
CA GLY A 313 23.64 6.87 -9.73
C GLY A 313 24.77 6.64 -8.72
N GLY A 314 25.38 5.45 -8.80
CA GLY A 314 26.43 5.00 -7.86
C GLY A 314 25.92 4.55 -6.48
N GLU A 315 26.85 4.24 -5.58
CA GLU A 315 26.56 3.91 -4.18
C GLU A 315 26.96 5.09 -3.28
N MET A 316 26.13 5.42 -2.29
CA MET A 316 26.37 6.47 -1.29
C MET A 316 26.59 5.86 0.09
N TYR A 317 27.58 6.40 0.79
CA TYR A 317 27.90 6.06 2.16
C TYR A 317 27.95 7.34 3.00
N ALA A 318 27.29 7.35 4.16
CA ALA A 318 27.37 8.44 5.11
C ALA A 318 27.64 7.89 6.51
N SER A 319 28.64 8.44 7.21
CA SER A 319 28.93 8.11 8.61
C SER A 319 28.32 9.17 9.52
N PHE A 320 27.64 8.73 10.57
CA PHE A 320 27.12 9.62 11.61
C PHE A 320 28.07 9.68 12.81
N GLU A 321 27.90 10.70 13.66
CA GLU A 321 28.65 10.86 14.92
C GLU A 321 28.43 9.66 15.88
N SER A 322 27.31 8.95 15.75
CA SER A 322 27.02 7.72 16.48
C SER A 322 27.88 6.51 16.07
N GLY A 323 28.66 6.63 14.99
CA GLY A 323 29.38 5.52 14.37
C GLY A 323 28.53 4.65 13.43
N GLU A 324 27.24 4.97 13.28
CA GLU A 324 26.37 4.30 12.30
C GLU A 324 26.75 4.72 10.88
N VAL A 325 26.75 3.75 9.96
CA VAL A 325 26.98 3.97 8.53
C VAL A 325 25.67 3.75 7.79
N TYR A 326 25.23 4.80 7.09
CA TYR A 326 24.15 4.73 6.11
C TYR A 326 24.72 4.30 4.76
N TYR A 327 24.02 3.38 4.11
CA TYR A 327 24.27 2.97 2.74
C TYR A 327 23.03 3.27 1.90
N GLN A 328 23.24 3.66 0.65
CA GLN A 328 22.20 3.75 -0.35
C GLN A 328 22.76 3.42 -1.73
N ASP A 329 22.03 2.66 -2.54
CA ASP A 329 22.38 2.46 -3.94
C ASP A 329 21.80 3.54 -4.88
N ALA A 330 22.03 3.37 -6.18
CA ALA A 330 21.62 4.29 -7.23
C ALA A 330 20.09 4.52 -7.30
N PHE A 331 19.29 3.62 -6.71
CA PHE A 331 17.84 3.65 -6.75
C PHE A 331 17.20 3.97 -5.40
N GLY A 332 18.02 4.24 -4.37
CA GLY A 332 17.50 4.59 -3.05
C GLY A 332 17.37 3.43 -2.07
N ARG A 333 17.82 2.22 -2.42
CA ARG A 333 17.75 1.05 -1.53
C ARG A 333 18.81 1.16 -0.45
N THR A 334 18.41 0.91 0.79
CA THR A 334 19.26 1.03 1.99
C THR A 334 19.98 -0.26 2.35
N GLU A 335 19.70 -1.33 1.61
CA GLU A 335 20.49 -2.56 1.64
C GLU A 335 20.67 -3.14 0.23
N LYS A 336 21.74 -3.92 0.04
CA LYS A 336 21.98 -4.62 -1.22
C LYS A 336 20.92 -5.71 -1.42
N GLU A 337 20.59 -5.95 -2.67
CA GLU A 337 19.71 -7.06 -3.03
C GLU A 337 20.29 -8.40 -2.58
N ARG A 338 19.40 -9.31 -2.22
CA ARG A 338 19.77 -10.64 -1.75
C ARG A 338 19.54 -11.63 -2.88
N GLU A 339 20.62 -12.09 -3.48
CA GLU A 339 20.59 -13.00 -4.65
C GLU A 339 19.74 -14.24 -4.42
N PHE A 340 19.78 -14.82 -3.21
CA PHE A 340 18.98 -16.02 -2.89
C PHE A 340 17.45 -15.78 -2.89
N LEU A 341 16.99 -14.52 -2.87
CA LEU A 341 15.58 -14.16 -3.01
C LEU A 341 15.18 -13.92 -4.48
N LYS A 342 16.12 -13.84 -5.41
CA LYS A 342 15.83 -13.63 -6.83
C LYS A 342 15.48 -14.92 -7.55
N LYS A 343 14.68 -14.79 -8.59
CA LYS A 343 14.29 -15.85 -9.52
C LYS A 343 14.52 -15.34 -10.94
N VAL A 344 14.96 -16.22 -11.81
CA VAL A 344 15.03 -15.94 -13.26
C VAL A 344 13.68 -16.36 -13.86
N PRO A 345 12.87 -15.42 -14.38
CA PRO A 345 11.64 -15.77 -15.05
C PRO A 345 11.92 -16.62 -16.30
N PRO A 346 11.11 -17.64 -16.60
CA PRO A 346 11.29 -18.43 -17.80
C PRO A 346 11.03 -17.56 -19.04
N SER A 347 11.84 -17.75 -20.09
CA SER A 347 11.70 -17.02 -21.36
C SER A 347 10.42 -17.38 -22.14
N LYS A 348 9.79 -18.51 -21.80
CA LYS A 348 8.51 -18.95 -22.35
C LYS A 348 7.54 -19.28 -21.21
N PRO A 349 6.22 -19.16 -21.42
CA PRO A 349 5.24 -19.61 -20.44
C PRO A 349 5.46 -21.08 -20.04
N PRO A 350 5.36 -21.43 -18.74
CA PRO A 350 5.42 -22.81 -18.29
C PRO A 350 4.32 -23.68 -18.92
N HIS A 351 4.54 -25.00 -18.94
CA HIS A 351 3.49 -25.95 -19.30
C HIS A 351 2.31 -25.88 -18.30
N ILE A 352 1.08 -26.11 -18.75
CA ILE A 352 -0.16 -25.94 -17.95
C ILE A 352 -0.15 -26.72 -16.62
N ARG A 353 0.46 -27.90 -16.59
CA ARG A 353 0.60 -28.76 -15.39
C ARG A 353 1.85 -28.47 -14.55
N ALA A 354 2.79 -27.66 -15.05
CA ALA A 354 3.98 -27.29 -14.29
C ALA A 354 3.62 -26.29 -13.18
N LEU A 355 4.44 -26.21 -12.13
CA LEU A 355 4.27 -25.22 -11.08
C LEU A 355 4.33 -23.80 -11.63
N CYS A 356 3.45 -22.94 -11.12
CA CYS A 356 3.40 -21.55 -11.55
C CYS A 356 4.62 -20.75 -11.06
N GLY A 357 5.18 -19.90 -11.93
CA GLY A 357 6.32 -19.03 -11.62
C GLY A 357 6.07 -18.00 -10.49
N CYS A 358 4.80 -17.74 -10.16
CA CYS A 358 4.45 -16.86 -9.03
C CYS A 358 4.72 -17.49 -7.65
N GLY A 359 5.09 -18.78 -7.60
CA GLY A 359 5.41 -19.46 -6.34
C GLY A 359 4.20 -19.74 -5.46
N SER A 360 2.99 -19.79 -6.01
CA SER A 360 1.74 -20.09 -5.27
C SER A 360 1.61 -21.56 -4.85
N GLY A 361 2.46 -22.44 -5.37
CA GLY A 361 2.32 -23.90 -5.21
C GLY A 361 1.27 -24.53 -6.15
N ARG A 362 0.52 -23.73 -6.93
CA ARG A 362 -0.48 -24.22 -7.88
C ARG A 362 0.12 -24.47 -9.26
N ALA A 363 -0.49 -25.35 -10.04
CA ALA A 363 -0.16 -25.52 -11.45
C ALA A 363 -0.45 -24.23 -12.24
N PHE A 364 0.35 -23.95 -13.28
CA PHE A 364 0.27 -22.72 -14.07
C PHE A 364 -1.13 -22.48 -14.66
N GLY A 365 -1.78 -23.55 -15.14
CA GLY A 365 -3.09 -23.45 -15.79
C GLY A 365 -4.22 -22.99 -14.89
N VAL A 366 -4.23 -23.44 -13.65
CA VAL A 366 -5.20 -23.03 -12.64
C VAL A 366 -4.76 -21.77 -11.88
N CYS A 367 -3.63 -21.17 -12.27
CA CYS A 367 -3.04 -20.02 -11.59
C CYS A 367 -2.88 -18.81 -12.53
N CYS A 368 -1.71 -18.60 -13.12
CA CYS A 368 -1.41 -17.37 -13.86
C CYS A 368 -1.73 -17.44 -15.36
N GLU A 369 -2.03 -18.62 -15.93
CA GLU A 369 -2.30 -18.78 -17.36
C GLU A 369 -3.36 -17.80 -17.87
N HIS A 370 -4.51 -17.74 -17.20
CA HIS A 370 -5.64 -16.89 -17.60
C HIS A 370 -5.57 -15.46 -17.06
N LYS A 371 -4.49 -15.10 -16.34
CA LYS A 371 -4.34 -13.76 -15.74
C LYS A 371 -3.52 -12.86 -16.66
N PRO A 372 -3.97 -11.61 -16.93
CA PRO A 372 -3.11 -10.59 -17.50
C PRO A 372 -1.82 -10.44 -16.69
N VAL A 373 -0.70 -10.15 -17.35
CA VAL A 373 0.62 -10.03 -16.69
C VAL A 373 0.59 -9.05 -15.52
N ALA A 374 -0.10 -7.91 -15.68
CA ALA A 374 -0.23 -6.88 -14.65
C ALA A 374 -0.98 -7.34 -13.38
N LEU A 375 -1.79 -8.41 -13.47
CA LEU A 375 -2.49 -9.01 -12.33
C LEU A 375 -1.78 -10.22 -11.73
N ARG A 376 -0.58 -10.56 -12.22
CA ARG A 376 0.23 -11.67 -11.68
C ARG A 376 1.11 -11.14 -10.55
N PRO A 377 1.23 -11.88 -9.42
CA PRO A 377 2.31 -11.64 -8.47
C PRO A 377 3.67 -11.80 -9.15
N THR A 378 4.70 -11.17 -8.59
CA THR A 378 6.06 -11.18 -9.15
C THR A 378 6.60 -12.59 -9.42
N TRP A 379 7.26 -12.73 -10.58
CA TRP A 379 8.00 -13.94 -10.96
C TRP A 379 9.52 -13.78 -10.82
N VAL A 380 9.99 -12.57 -10.51
CA VAL A 380 11.43 -12.26 -10.38
C VAL A 380 11.95 -12.44 -8.95
N GLU A 381 11.06 -12.65 -7.97
CA GLU A 381 11.44 -12.87 -6.58
C GLU A 381 10.68 -14.02 -5.94
N ARG A 382 11.32 -14.69 -4.97
CA ARG A 382 10.71 -15.71 -4.11
C ARG A 382 9.43 -15.15 -3.49
N SER A 383 8.33 -15.86 -3.69
CA SER A 383 6.98 -15.47 -3.24
C SER A 383 6.86 -15.47 -1.72
N ILE A 384 5.74 -14.95 -1.20
CA ILE A 384 5.40 -15.01 0.23
C ILE A 384 5.41 -16.47 0.72
N ARG A 385 4.78 -17.38 -0.05
CA ARG A 385 4.76 -18.81 0.28
C ARG A 385 6.15 -19.43 0.26
N GLU A 386 6.95 -19.16 -0.78
CA GLU A 386 8.32 -19.69 -0.87
C GLU A 386 9.16 -19.26 0.34
N ARG A 387 9.07 -17.99 0.74
CA ARG A 387 9.78 -17.45 1.91
C ARG A 387 9.29 -18.09 3.22
N ASN A 388 7.99 -18.34 3.38
CA ASN A 388 7.48 -19.04 4.56
C ASN A 388 7.97 -20.49 4.64
N LEU A 389 8.06 -21.20 3.51
CA LEU A 389 8.62 -22.56 3.49
C LEU A 389 10.11 -22.56 3.87
N MET A 390 10.88 -21.59 3.36
CA MET A 390 12.29 -21.42 3.73
C MET A 390 12.43 -21.12 5.23
N LEU A 391 11.58 -20.24 5.78
CA LEU A 391 11.57 -19.93 7.20
C LEU A 391 11.22 -21.15 8.05
N PHE A 392 10.21 -21.91 7.66
CA PHE A 392 9.78 -23.11 8.38
C PHE A 392 10.88 -24.17 8.43
N ASN A 393 11.56 -24.41 7.31
CA ASN A 393 12.70 -25.32 7.28
C ASN A 393 13.84 -24.81 8.17
N GLY A 394 14.19 -23.52 8.08
CA GLY A 394 15.25 -22.93 8.90
C GLY A 394 14.95 -22.96 10.40
N ILE A 395 13.72 -22.63 10.82
CA ILE A 395 13.31 -22.70 12.22
C ILE A 395 13.30 -24.15 12.71
N SER A 396 12.77 -25.08 11.91
CA SER A 396 12.77 -26.51 12.27
C SER A 396 14.17 -27.04 12.48
N GLU A 397 15.13 -26.63 11.65
CA GLU A 397 16.55 -26.99 11.79
C GLU A 397 17.18 -26.36 13.05
N ILE A 398 17.02 -25.04 13.25
CA ILE A 398 17.56 -24.31 14.41
C ILE A 398 17.04 -24.88 15.74
N LEU A 399 15.75 -25.22 15.78
CA LEU A 399 15.12 -25.76 16.98
C LEU A 399 15.28 -27.28 17.12
N GLY A 400 15.73 -27.96 16.06
CA GLY A 400 15.80 -29.42 16.01
C GLY A 400 14.42 -30.05 16.17
N ILE A 401 13.40 -29.52 15.48
CA ILE A 401 12.05 -30.08 15.44
C ILE A 401 12.06 -31.26 14.48
N THR A 402 12.04 -32.47 15.04
CA THR A 402 11.97 -33.74 14.31
C THR A 402 10.81 -34.59 14.83
N GLN A 403 10.37 -35.59 14.06
CA GLN A 403 9.19 -36.41 14.42
C GLN A 403 9.34 -37.17 15.75
N ASP A 404 10.58 -37.44 16.16
CA ASP A 404 10.95 -38.23 17.34
C ASP A 404 11.17 -37.40 18.61
N ARG A 405 11.05 -36.06 18.53
CA ARG A 405 11.31 -35.16 19.66
C ARG A 405 10.04 -34.55 20.21
N ASP A 406 9.86 -34.69 21.52
CA ASP A 406 8.73 -34.08 22.21
C ASP A 406 8.92 -32.57 22.42
N TRP A 407 7.80 -31.85 22.50
CA TRP A 407 7.80 -30.39 22.63
C TRP A 407 8.37 -29.88 23.97
N VAL A 408 8.36 -30.68 25.04
CA VAL A 408 8.98 -30.30 26.33
C VAL A 408 10.50 -30.27 26.16
N THR A 409 11.08 -31.29 25.51
CA THR A 409 12.51 -31.34 25.20
C THR A 409 12.93 -30.18 24.31
N VAL A 410 12.20 -29.94 23.22
CA VAL A 410 12.48 -28.78 22.33
C VAL A 410 12.47 -27.48 23.13
N ARG A 411 11.43 -27.24 23.95
CA ARG A 411 11.36 -26.04 24.79
C ARG A 411 12.56 -25.91 25.72
N ARG A 412 12.94 -26.95 26.47
CA ARG A 412 14.09 -26.88 27.40
C ARG A 412 15.39 -26.44 26.72
N GLU A 413 15.57 -26.80 25.44
CA GLU A 413 16.78 -26.53 24.68
C GLU A 413 16.73 -25.26 23.81
N ILE A 414 15.67 -24.46 23.87
CA ILE A 414 15.65 -23.14 23.22
C ILE A 414 16.58 -22.21 23.97
N THR A 415 17.69 -21.83 23.33
CA THR A 415 18.64 -20.84 23.85
C THR A 415 18.37 -19.46 23.25
N ASP A 416 18.97 -18.44 23.86
CA ASP A 416 18.87 -17.06 23.38
C ASP A 416 19.53 -16.91 21.98
N GLU A 417 20.57 -17.70 21.69
CA GLU A 417 21.18 -17.79 20.35
C GLU A 417 20.20 -18.37 19.33
N LYS A 418 19.49 -19.46 19.65
CA LYS A 418 18.48 -20.03 18.74
C LYS A 418 17.36 -19.05 18.43
N ILE A 419 16.92 -18.26 19.41
CA ILE A 419 15.93 -17.20 19.21
C ILE A 419 16.48 -16.14 18.25
N ARG A 420 17.70 -15.64 18.51
CA ARG A 420 18.37 -14.65 17.65
C ARG A 420 18.52 -15.17 16.22
N ASP A 421 18.95 -16.41 16.05
CA ASP A 421 19.20 -17.01 14.75
C ASP A 421 17.89 -17.18 13.96
N ALA A 422 16.82 -17.61 14.61
CA ALA A 422 15.49 -17.72 13.98
C ALA A 422 14.95 -16.35 13.52
N TYR A 423 15.07 -15.31 14.35
CA TYR A 423 14.75 -13.93 13.93
C TYR A 423 15.70 -13.41 12.86
N GLY A 424 16.96 -13.87 12.86
CA GLY A 424 17.95 -13.61 11.82
C GLY A 424 17.50 -14.16 10.47
N VAL A 425 17.02 -15.41 10.42
CA VAL A 425 16.43 -16.01 9.21
C VAL A 425 15.20 -15.23 8.74
N TYR A 426 14.29 -14.86 9.67
CA TYR A 426 13.12 -14.04 9.31
C TYR A 426 13.54 -12.70 8.68
N SER A 427 14.48 -12.00 9.31
CA SER A 427 15.01 -10.74 8.76
C SER A 427 15.75 -10.95 7.44
N ALA A 428 16.42 -12.09 7.25
CA ALA A 428 17.11 -12.48 6.03
C ALA A 428 16.14 -12.76 4.86
N LEU A 429 14.91 -13.20 5.14
CA LEU A 429 13.88 -13.44 4.14
C LEU A 429 13.06 -12.19 3.80
N TRP A 430 13.02 -11.22 4.71
CA TRP A 430 12.22 -10.00 4.56
C TRP A 430 13.06 -8.72 4.62
N PRO A 431 13.89 -8.41 3.62
CA PRO A 431 14.54 -7.10 3.49
C PRO A 431 13.56 -5.93 3.68
N ARG A 432 13.99 -4.83 4.30
CA ARG A 432 13.18 -3.61 4.52
C ARG A 432 12.75 -2.97 3.20
N ASP A 433 13.53 -3.17 2.14
CA ASP A 433 13.26 -2.65 0.80
C ASP A 433 12.38 -3.61 -0.05
N THR A 434 11.77 -4.63 0.56
CA THR A 434 10.87 -5.58 -0.15
C THR A 434 9.63 -4.87 -0.69
N ASN A 435 9.37 -5.01 -1.99
CA ASN A 435 8.11 -4.57 -2.59
C ASN A 435 6.98 -5.60 -2.31
N LEU A 436 6.44 -5.56 -1.10
CA LEU A 436 5.40 -6.50 -0.66
C LEU A 436 4.15 -6.46 -1.57
N LEU A 437 3.75 -5.27 -2.02
CA LEU A 437 2.62 -5.14 -2.94
C LEU A 437 2.81 -5.97 -4.20
N ALA A 438 3.99 -5.98 -4.82
CA ALA A 438 4.24 -6.80 -6.01
C ALA A 438 4.14 -8.32 -5.75
N MET A 439 4.30 -8.76 -4.50
CA MET A 439 4.22 -10.16 -4.09
C MET A 439 2.80 -10.59 -3.71
N LEU A 440 1.96 -9.65 -3.26
CA LEU A 440 0.58 -9.91 -2.88
C LEU A 440 -0.29 -10.27 -4.10
N PRO A 441 -1.31 -11.14 -3.92
CA PRO A 441 -2.31 -11.37 -4.96
C PRO A 441 -3.01 -10.06 -5.37
N LYS A 442 -3.56 -10.04 -6.58
CA LYS A 442 -4.28 -8.89 -7.14
C LYS A 442 -5.78 -9.15 -7.17
N PRO A 443 -6.62 -8.12 -7.34
CA PRO A 443 -8.05 -8.27 -7.57
C PRO A 443 -8.32 -8.96 -8.92
N ASP A 444 -8.17 -10.29 -8.95
CA ASP A 444 -8.29 -11.17 -10.11
C ASP A 444 -9.64 -11.93 -10.12
N GLY A 445 -10.51 -11.61 -9.17
CA GLY A 445 -11.83 -12.22 -9.01
C GLY A 445 -11.81 -13.63 -8.42
N ALA A 446 -10.71 -14.08 -7.80
CA ALA A 446 -10.73 -15.21 -6.87
C ALA A 446 -11.41 -14.82 -5.54
N ALA A 447 -12.02 -15.78 -4.86
CA ALA A 447 -12.66 -15.57 -3.57
C ALA A 447 -11.62 -15.59 -2.46
N ARG A 448 -11.11 -14.42 -2.04
CA ARG A 448 -10.12 -14.32 -0.96
C ARG A 448 -10.71 -13.68 0.29
N ALA A 449 -10.16 -14.03 1.44
CA ALA A 449 -10.48 -13.41 2.72
C ALA A 449 -9.23 -12.92 3.44
N ILE A 450 -9.23 -11.69 3.96
CA ILE A 450 -8.28 -11.24 4.98
C ILE A 450 -8.90 -11.54 6.34
N TYR A 451 -8.23 -12.34 7.16
CA TYR A 451 -8.58 -12.48 8.57
C TYR A 451 -8.00 -11.32 9.36
N THR A 452 -8.82 -10.69 10.21
CA THR A 452 -8.39 -9.72 11.22
C THR A 452 -9.02 -10.10 12.55
N GLY A 453 -8.17 -10.37 13.54
CA GLY A 453 -8.59 -10.88 14.84
C GLY A 453 -7.38 -11.26 15.68
N VAL A 454 -7.60 -12.06 16.73
CA VAL A 454 -6.54 -12.42 17.67
C VAL A 454 -5.63 -13.49 17.10
N LEU A 455 -4.34 -13.15 16.96
CA LEU A 455 -3.28 -14.07 16.54
C LEU A 455 -2.64 -14.70 17.77
N HIS A 456 -3.25 -15.79 18.24
CA HIS A 456 -2.74 -16.54 19.39
C HIS A 456 -2.91 -18.06 19.17
N PRO A 457 -1.94 -18.90 19.58
CA PRO A 457 -2.03 -20.35 19.42
C PRO A 457 -3.30 -21.00 19.97
N SER A 458 -3.84 -20.49 21.09
CA SER A 458 -5.07 -21.02 21.69
C SER A 458 -6.36 -20.56 21.00
N ALA A 459 -6.28 -19.56 20.11
CA ALA A 459 -7.43 -18.92 19.49
C ALA A 459 -7.53 -19.25 17.99
N ILE A 460 -6.44 -19.13 17.24
CA ILE A 460 -6.46 -19.05 15.76
C ILE A 460 -7.20 -20.20 15.08
N SER A 461 -7.07 -21.43 15.59
CA SER A 461 -7.70 -22.62 15.03
C SER A 461 -9.21 -22.56 15.11
N ARG A 462 -9.73 -21.96 16.18
CA ARG A 462 -11.16 -21.78 16.43
C ARG A 462 -11.73 -20.56 15.69
N CYS A 463 -10.88 -19.58 15.37
CA CYS A 463 -11.30 -18.30 14.82
C CYS A 463 -11.19 -18.23 13.28
N ALA A 464 -10.10 -18.77 12.71
CA ALA A 464 -9.69 -18.44 11.36
C ALA A 464 -9.45 -19.66 10.46
N LEU A 465 -8.74 -20.68 10.94
CA LEU A 465 -8.14 -21.68 10.03
C LEU A 465 -9.18 -22.49 9.23
N GLY A 466 -10.31 -22.85 9.84
CA GLY A 466 -11.40 -23.54 9.15
C GLY A 466 -12.04 -22.74 8.00
N LEU A 467 -11.91 -21.40 8.02
CA LEU A 467 -12.41 -20.54 6.94
C LEU A 467 -11.65 -20.74 5.63
N SER A 468 -10.44 -21.31 5.68
CA SER A 468 -9.67 -21.62 4.47
C SER A 468 -10.38 -22.60 3.51
N LEU A 469 -11.41 -23.32 3.99
CA LEU A 469 -12.27 -24.18 3.16
C LEU A 469 -13.38 -23.41 2.41
N TYR A 470 -13.69 -22.19 2.84
CA TYR A 470 -14.78 -21.37 2.31
C TYR A 470 -14.32 -20.39 1.23
N PHE A 471 -13.00 -20.21 1.08
CA PHE A 471 -12.37 -19.26 0.17
C PHE A 471 -11.33 -19.97 -0.70
N ASP A 472 -11.03 -19.37 -1.86
CA ASP A 472 -9.91 -19.81 -2.70
C ASP A 472 -8.56 -19.62 -1.99
N GLU A 473 -8.47 -18.66 -1.06
CA GLU A 473 -7.27 -18.34 -0.28
C GLU A 473 -7.65 -17.50 0.96
N LEU A 474 -7.15 -17.89 2.14
CA LEU A 474 -7.25 -17.13 3.39
C LEU A 474 -5.91 -16.44 3.69
N LEU A 475 -5.92 -15.13 3.90
CA LEU A 475 -4.75 -14.34 4.19
C LEU A 475 -4.73 -13.99 5.68
N ILE A 476 -3.62 -14.31 6.34
CA ILE A 476 -3.40 -14.07 7.78
C ILE A 476 -2.06 -13.35 7.93
N GLU A 477 -2.00 -12.37 8.84
CA GLU A 477 -0.73 -11.68 9.12
C GLU A 477 0.26 -12.65 9.80
N HIS A 478 1.52 -12.56 9.39
CA HIS A 478 2.59 -13.43 9.85
C HIS A 478 2.87 -13.22 11.34
N PRO A 479 3.05 -14.28 12.15
CA PRO A 479 3.15 -14.14 13.60
C PRO A 479 4.48 -13.52 14.07
N PHE A 480 5.57 -13.61 13.30
CA PHE A 480 6.85 -13.01 13.68
C PHE A 480 6.85 -11.49 13.47
N LEU A 481 7.31 -10.75 14.50
CA LEU A 481 7.67 -9.35 14.33
C LEU A 481 8.96 -9.22 13.52
N HIS A 482 9.10 -8.12 12.78
CA HIS A 482 10.33 -7.87 12.05
C HIS A 482 11.37 -7.17 12.95
N PRO A 483 12.55 -7.78 13.19
CA PRO A 483 13.47 -7.32 14.24
C PRO A 483 14.11 -5.96 13.98
N LYS A 484 14.25 -5.57 12.71
CA LYS A 484 14.78 -4.25 12.31
C LYS A 484 13.74 -3.12 12.31
N THR A 485 12.54 -3.37 12.83
CA THR A 485 11.44 -2.39 12.81
C THR A 485 11.01 -1.91 14.18
N VAL A 486 11.65 -2.47 15.20
CA VAL A 486 11.59 -2.04 16.59
C VAL A 486 12.90 -1.32 16.94
N ASN A 487 12.87 -0.52 18.00
CA ASN A 487 14.09 0.11 18.52
C ASN A 487 15.12 -0.98 18.89
N LYS A 488 16.42 -0.72 18.68
CA LYS A 488 17.52 -1.65 19.00
C LYS A 488 17.40 -2.25 20.41
N LYS A 489 17.03 -1.45 21.41
CA LYS A 489 16.86 -1.92 22.81
C LYS A 489 15.72 -2.90 23.03
N PHE A 490 14.81 -3.02 22.06
CA PHE A 490 13.75 -4.00 22.03
C PHE A 490 13.93 -5.01 20.90
N SER A 491 15.06 -5.03 20.17
CA SER A 491 15.22 -5.97 19.06
C SER A 491 15.50 -7.38 19.57
N PRO A 492 14.84 -8.43 19.04
CA PRO A 492 15.18 -9.81 19.41
C PRO A 492 16.54 -10.26 18.88
N LEU A 493 17.19 -9.46 18.01
CA LEU A 493 18.58 -9.73 17.59
C LEU A 493 19.59 -9.33 18.67
N GLU A 494 19.32 -8.25 19.40
CA GLU A 494 20.17 -7.71 20.46
C GLU A 494 19.80 -8.26 21.84
N HIS A 495 18.49 -8.44 22.09
CA HIS A 495 17.93 -8.87 23.36
C HIS A 495 16.99 -10.09 23.21
N PRO A 496 17.46 -11.22 22.63
CA PRO A 496 16.64 -12.41 22.40
C PRO A 496 15.97 -12.96 23.67
N LYS A 497 16.60 -12.79 24.82
CA LYS A 497 16.09 -13.24 26.12
C LYS A 497 14.73 -12.64 26.49
N MET A 498 14.48 -11.38 26.12
CA MET A 498 13.19 -10.71 26.35
C MET A 498 12.04 -11.36 25.56
N TYR A 499 12.35 -12.19 24.56
CA TYR A 499 11.38 -12.74 23.62
C TYR A 499 11.04 -14.21 23.86
N ARG A 500 11.58 -14.87 24.90
CA ARG A 500 11.35 -16.31 25.12
C ARG A 500 9.87 -16.70 25.07
N GLN A 501 9.01 -15.96 25.77
CA GLN A 501 7.57 -16.22 25.77
C GLN A 501 6.92 -15.95 24.40
N GLU A 502 7.23 -14.82 23.78
CA GLU A 502 6.65 -14.43 22.48
C GLU A 502 7.13 -15.32 21.32
N PHE A 503 8.38 -15.78 21.40
CA PHE A 503 8.97 -16.68 20.43
C PHE A 503 8.26 -18.04 20.44
N LEU A 504 7.97 -18.61 21.61
CA LEU A 504 7.19 -19.85 21.71
C LEU A 504 5.81 -19.71 21.06
N LYS A 505 5.09 -18.64 21.37
CA LYS A 505 3.79 -18.35 20.76
C LYS A 505 3.90 -18.23 19.24
N SER A 506 4.90 -17.49 18.75
CA SER A 506 5.11 -17.28 17.32
C SER A 506 5.48 -18.57 16.57
N VAL A 507 6.34 -19.42 17.14
CA VAL A 507 6.74 -20.72 16.57
C VAL A 507 5.55 -21.67 16.52
N ILE A 508 4.81 -21.83 17.62
CA ILE A 508 3.65 -22.74 17.63
C ILE A 508 2.58 -22.26 16.65
N LEU A 509 2.28 -20.97 16.64
CA LEU A 509 1.31 -20.39 15.72
C LEU A 509 1.75 -20.62 14.26
N PHE A 510 3.01 -20.34 13.95
CA PHE A 510 3.57 -20.52 12.61
C PHE A 510 3.52 -21.98 12.16
N THR A 511 4.09 -22.90 12.95
CA THR A 511 4.12 -24.34 12.64
C THR A 511 2.71 -24.94 12.51
N THR A 512 1.75 -24.50 13.33
CA THR A 512 0.34 -24.91 13.23
C THR A 512 -0.27 -24.55 11.87
N MET A 513 0.10 -23.40 11.28
CA MET A 513 -0.48 -22.95 10.01
C MET A 513 0.22 -23.51 8.77
N MET A 514 1.45 -24.01 8.90
CA MET A 514 2.28 -24.44 7.76
C MET A 514 1.65 -25.50 6.85
N PRO A 515 0.94 -26.53 7.34
CA PRO A 515 0.26 -27.49 6.46
C PRO A 515 -0.72 -26.83 5.48
N LEU A 516 -1.40 -25.76 5.90
CA LEU A 516 -2.33 -25.00 5.05
C LEU A 516 -1.60 -24.05 4.09
N VAL A 517 -0.44 -23.52 4.49
CA VAL A 517 0.45 -22.70 3.65
C VAL A 517 1.07 -23.53 2.53
N GLU A 518 1.53 -24.73 2.86
CA GLU A 518 2.04 -25.71 1.89
C GLU A 518 1.00 -26.03 0.82
N ARG A 519 -0.28 -26.17 1.20
CA ARG A 519 -1.38 -26.42 0.26
C ARG A 519 -1.87 -25.18 -0.49
N GLY A 520 -1.40 -23.99 -0.12
CA GLY A 520 -1.84 -22.72 -0.73
C GLY A 520 -3.29 -22.35 -0.39
N LEU A 521 -3.79 -22.86 0.76
CA LEU A 521 -5.07 -22.50 1.36
C LEU A 521 -4.93 -21.26 2.26
N VAL A 522 -3.77 -21.11 2.91
CA VAL A 522 -3.42 -19.96 3.74
C VAL A 522 -2.18 -19.25 3.19
N THR A 523 -2.20 -17.92 3.17
CA THR A 523 -1.03 -17.09 2.88
C THR A 523 -0.68 -16.26 4.11
N LEU A 524 0.50 -16.49 4.67
CA LEU A 524 1.04 -15.73 5.81
C LEU A 524 1.85 -14.55 5.30
N PHE A 525 1.27 -13.36 5.29
CA PHE A 525 1.93 -12.15 4.81
C PHE A 525 2.56 -11.37 5.97
N PRO A 526 3.77 -10.80 5.83
CA PRO A 526 4.31 -9.88 6.83
C PRO A 526 3.51 -8.56 6.85
N ASP A 527 3.42 -7.91 8.01
CA ASP A 527 2.79 -6.58 8.13
C ASP A 527 3.40 -5.59 7.11
N PRO A 528 2.60 -5.00 6.19
CA PRO A 528 3.06 -4.02 5.19
C PRO A 528 3.81 -2.83 5.79
N CYS A 529 3.49 -2.43 7.01
CA CYS A 529 4.17 -1.34 7.71
C CYS A 529 5.65 -1.67 7.96
N ASN A 530 6.08 -2.94 7.83
CA ASN A 530 7.47 -3.35 7.89
C ASN A 530 8.30 -3.01 6.65
N PHE A 531 7.69 -2.55 5.56
CA PHE A 531 8.40 -2.20 4.32
C PHE A 531 8.17 -0.76 3.91
N ASP A 532 7.13 -0.14 4.44
CA ASP A 532 6.79 1.26 4.18
C ASP A 532 6.67 2.03 5.50
N PHE A 533 7.67 2.88 5.76
CA PHE A 533 7.71 3.72 6.96
C PHE A 533 6.65 4.83 6.92
N HIS A 534 6.33 5.34 5.74
CA HIS A 534 5.31 6.37 5.58
C HIS A 534 3.92 5.79 5.87
N LEU A 535 3.59 4.62 5.28
CA LEU A 535 2.38 3.84 5.58
C LEU A 535 2.24 3.59 7.08
N ARG A 536 3.33 3.16 7.74
CA ARG A 536 3.36 2.92 9.18
C ARG A 536 2.96 4.16 9.98
N ASN A 537 3.56 5.31 9.71
CA ASN A 537 3.29 6.53 10.46
C ASN A 537 1.85 7.00 10.25
N GLN A 538 1.38 7.00 9.00
CA GLN A 538 -0.01 7.36 8.69
C GLN A 538 -0.99 6.42 9.39
N MET A 539 -0.75 5.11 9.32
CA MET A 539 -1.57 4.11 10.02
C MET A 539 -1.60 4.37 11.54
N PHE A 540 -0.46 4.67 12.18
CA PHE A 540 -0.42 4.94 13.61
C PHE A 540 -1.23 6.18 14.00
N GLU A 541 -1.11 7.28 13.24
CA GLU A 541 -1.90 8.49 13.47
C GLU A 541 -3.40 8.22 13.33
N MET A 542 -3.79 7.47 12.30
CA MET A 542 -5.18 7.09 12.06
C MET A 542 -5.73 6.21 13.17
N ALA A 543 -4.98 5.20 13.60
CA ALA A 543 -5.37 4.30 14.67
C ALA A 543 -5.56 5.08 15.98
N GLN A 544 -4.62 5.97 16.33
CA GLN A 544 -4.73 6.83 17.51
C GLN A 544 -5.98 7.71 17.48
N ILE A 545 -6.33 8.28 16.33
CA ILE A 545 -7.54 9.11 16.18
C ILE A 545 -8.79 8.24 16.33
N ARG A 546 -8.86 7.08 15.67
CA ARG A 546 -10.03 6.19 15.75
C ARG A 546 -10.27 5.68 17.16
N THR A 547 -9.22 5.29 17.89
CA THR A 547 -9.36 4.71 19.23
C THR A 547 -9.69 5.73 20.32
N LYS A 548 -9.65 7.04 20.03
CA LYS A 548 -10.06 8.07 21.00
C LYS A 548 -11.52 7.88 21.39
N GLY A 549 -11.75 7.47 22.64
CA GLY A 549 -13.09 7.29 23.21
C GLY A 549 -13.73 5.93 22.96
N LEU A 550 -13.09 5.02 22.21
CA LEU A 550 -13.52 3.62 22.11
C LEU A 550 -13.07 2.87 23.36
N LYS A 551 -14.00 2.19 24.03
CA LYS A 551 -13.71 1.26 25.14
C LYS A 551 -14.00 -0.16 24.67
N VAL A 552 -13.07 -1.08 24.92
CA VAL A 552 -13.32 -2.51 24.79
C VAL A 552 -14.15 -2.93 26.00
N ASP A 553 -15.29 -3.56 25.75
CA ASP A 553 -16.10 -4.17 26.81
C ASP A 553 -15.54 -5.57 27.12
N PRO A 554 -15.01 -5.83 28.33
CA PRO A 554 -14.49 -7.14 28.69
C PRO A 554 -15.54 -8.27 28.65
N GLU A 555 -16.83 -7.94 28.83
CA GLU A 555 -17.90 -8.94 28.83
C GLU A 555 -18.23 -9.46 27.43
N GLU A 556 -18.07 -8.61 26.41
CA GLU A 556 -18.31 -8.95 25.00
C GLU A 556 -17.17 -9.78 24.37
N GLU A 557 -16.02 -9.85 25.05
CA GLU A 557 -14.80 -10.52 24.59
C GLU A 557 -14.33 -11.55 25.64
N ALA A 558 -15.26 -12.35 26.20
CA ALA A 558 -14.97 -13.31 27.27
C ALA A 558 -13.85 -14.32 26.94
N GLY A 559 -13.78 -14.79 25.69
CA GLY A 559 -12.71 -15.68 25.23
C GLY A 559 -11.32 -15.01 25.25
N PHE A 560 -11.27 -13.71 24.97
CA PHE A 560 -10.06 -12.91 25.09
C PHE A 560 -9.65 -12.73 26.56
N MET A 561 -10.60 -12.45 27.45
CA MET A 561 -10.31 -12.32 28.88
C MET A 561 -9.75 -13.61 29.48
N GLU A 562 -10.27 -14.76 29.07
CA GLU A 562 -9.74 -16.06 29.51
C GLU A 562 -8.31 -16.31 28.99
N MET A 563 -8.05 -15.98 27.73
CA MET A 563 -6.69 -16.04 27.18
C MET A 563 -5.71 -15.14 27.96
N MET A 564 -6.13 -13.92 28.32
CA MET A 564 -5.31 -13.00 29.11
C MET A 564 -5.01 -13.51 30.52
N LYS A 565 -5.97 -14.21 31.17
CA LYS A 565 -5.73 -14.85 32.47
C LYS A 565 -4.66 -15.94 32.36
N GLU A 566 -4.72 -16.77 31.32
CA GLU A 566 -3.70 -17.82 31.11
C GLU A 566 -2.32 -17.22 30.80
N GLU A 567 -2.24 -16.13 30.03
CA GLU A 567 -0.98 -15.40 29.84
C GLU A 567 -0.45 -14.81 31.15
N HIS A 568 -1.33 -14.23 31.99
CA HIS A 568 -0.93 -13.74 33.31
C HIS A 568 -0.42 -14.86 34.21
N LYS A 569 -1.09 -16.01 34.22
CA LYS A 569 -0.65 -17.21 34.94
C LYS A 569 0.73 -17.68 34.49
N ARG A 570 1.02 -17.69 33.18
CA ARG A 570 2.36 -18.02 32.65
C ARG A 570 3.42 -17.04 33.14
N ALA A 571 3.12 -15.74 33.09
CA ALA A 571 4.04 -14.71 33.58
C ALA A 571 4.34 -14.87 35.08
N MET A 572 3.33 -15.22 35.88
CA MET A 572 3.48 -15.50 37.30
C MET A 572 4.35 -16.73 37.55
N LEU A 573 4.12 -17.83 36.82
CA LEU A 573 4.88 -19.08 36.96
C LEU A 573 6.34 -18.96 36.49
N LEU A 574 6.71 -17.88 35.81
CA LEU A 574 8.10 -17.61 35.42
C LEU A 574 8.97 -17.03 36.55
N LEU A 575 8.35 -16.60 37.65
CA LEU A 575 9.07 -15.94 38.74
C LEU A 575 10.14 -16.88 39.32
N PRO A 576 11.27 -16.33 39.80
CA PRO A 576 12.28 -17.14 40.48
C PRO A 576 11.65 -17.97 41.61
N ARG A 577 12.13 -19.20 41.83
CA ARG A 577 11.56 -20.13 42.80
C ARG A 577 11.40 -19.51 44.20
N GLU A 578 12.35 -18.68 44.62
CA GLU A 578 12.26 -17.91 45.89
C GLU A 578 11.15 -16.86 45.90
N ALA A 579 10.89 -16.19 44.78
CA ALA A 579 9.79 -15.24 44.66
C ALA A 579 8.44 -15.96 44.70
N LEU A 580 8.31 -17.10 44.02
CA LEU A 580 7.14 -17.97 44.11
C LEU A 580 6.93 -18.48 45.55
N ARG A 581 8.00 -18.89 46.23
CA ARG A 581 7.94 -19.31 47.64
C ARG A 581 7.36 -18.21 48.53
N ARG A 582 7.85 -16.97 48.37
CA ARG A 582 7.35 -15.81 49.11
C ARG A 582 5.87 -15.52 48.82
N GLN A 583 5.42 -15.68 47.57
CA GLN A 583 4.01 -15.51 47.23
C GLN A 583 3.12 -16.58 47.87
N VAL A 584 3.51 -17.85 47.78
CA VAL A 584 2.77 -18.96 48.42
C VAL A 584 2.65 -18.73 49.93
N LEU A 585 3.74 -18.37 50.60
CA LEU A 585 3.71 -18.08 52.04
C LEU A 585 2.95 -16.80 52.40
N ARG A 586 2.80 -15.85 51.47
CA ARG A 586 2.00 -14.64 51.69
C ARG A 586 0.50 -14.96 51.63
N ASP A 587 0.10 -15.78 50.68
CA ASP A 587 -1.31 -16.09 50.44
C ASP A 587 -1.79 -17.28 51.29
N SER A 588 -0.87 -18.12 51.79
CA SER A 588 -1.12 -19.27 52.68
C SER A 588 0.00 -19.43 53.72
N PRO A 589 0.08 -18.54 54.73
CA PRO A 589 1.15 -18.50 55.73
C PRO A 589 1.22 -19.71 56.66
N GLU A 590 0.15 -20.50 56.74
CA GLU A 590 0.03 -21.71 57.55
C GLU A 590 0.77 -22.93 56.98
N LEU A 591 1.23 -22.87 55.73
CA LEU A 591 1.91 -23.99 55.08
C LEU A 591 3.31 -24.22 55.65
N ASN A 592 3.62 -25.48 56.00
CA ASN A 592 4.96 -25.88 56.40
C ASN A 592 5.92 -26.00 55.20
N LYS A 593 7.22 -26.07 55.46
CA LYS A 593 8.27 -26.12 54.43
C LYS A 593 8.03 -27.22 53.38
N THR A 594 7.64 -28.43 53.81
CA THR A 594 7.40 -29.57 52.91
C THR A 594 6.20 -29.32 52.00
N ALA A 595 5.11 -28.76 52.54
CA ALA A 595 3.93 -28.42 51.77
C ALA A 595 4.21 -27.31 50.75
N VAL A 596 5.00 -26.31 51.12
CA VAL A 596 5.43 -25.24 50.21
C VAL A 596 6.26 -25.79 49.05
N GLU A 597 7.23 -26.67 49.31
CA GLU A 597 8.00 -27.30 48.23
C GLU A 597 7.11 -28.16 47.31
N ALA A 598 6.13 -28.89 47.86
CA ALA A 598 5.20 -29.67 47.04
C ALA A 598 4.33 -28.79 46.11
N VAL A 599 3.95 -27.59 46.56
CA VAL A 599 3.25 -26.60 45.72
C VAL A 599 4.17 -26.09 44.60
N LEU A 600 5.41 -25.75 44.92
CA LEU A 600 6.40 -25.30 43.93
C LEU A 600 6.71 -26.37 42.88
N ASP A 601 6.77 -27.65 43.27
CA ASP A 601 6.92 -28.77 42.34
C ASP A 601 5.64 -29.01 41.51
N GLY A 602 4.47 -28.65 42.05
CA GLY A 602 3.22 -28.54 41.30
C GLY A 602 3.29 -27.48 40.20
N PHE A 603 3.81 -26.29 40.51
CA PHE A 603 3.99 -25.21 39.54
C PHE A 603 4.92 -25.62 38.39
N GLU A 604 6.00 -26.33 38.70
CA GLU A 604 6.93 -26.82 37.66
C GLU A 604 6.26 -27.87 36.75
N ARG A 605 5.43 -28.76 37.32
CA ARG A 605 4.61 -29.70 36.50
C ARG A 605 3.61 -28.97 35.62
N LEU A 606 2.96 -27.92 36.11
CA LEU A 606 2.05 -27.10 35.30
C LEU A 606 2.76 -26.42 34.13
N ARG A 607 3.97 -25.89 34.35
CA ARG A 607 4.80 -25.30 33.27
C ARG A 607 5.16 -26.34 32.21
N GLN A 608 5.50 -27.56 32.62
CA GLN A 608 5.83 -28.63 31.67
C GLN A 608 4.62 -29.05 30.82
N GLN A 609 3.42 -29.08 31.41
CA GLN A 609 2.18 -29.45 30.72
C GLN A 609 1.67 -28.36 29.77
N ASP A 610 1.87 -27.08 30.10
CA ASP A 610 1.46 -25.96 29.25
C ASP A 610 2.43 -25.82 28.05
N PRO A 611 2.01 -26.04 26.80
CA PRO A 611 2.89 -25.95 25.63
C PRO A 611 3.44 -24.53 25.38
N LEU A 612 2.83 -23.50 25.96
CA LEU A 612 3.23 -22.10 25.81
C LEU A 612 4.06 -21.58 26.97
N ALA A 613 4.29 -22.38 28.03
CA ALA A 613 5.11 -21.95 29.14
C ALA A 613 6.61 -22.05 28.80
N VAL A 614 7.34 -20.97 29.08
CA VAL A 614 8.81 -20.94 29.05
C VAL A 614 9.37 -21.86 30.12
N LEU A 615 10.30 -22.75 29.72
CA LEU A 615 10.96 -23.71 30.63
C LEU A 615 12.40 -23.32 30.97
N GLN A 616 12.98 -22.31 30.31
CA GLN A 616 14.33 -21.86 30.63
C GLN A 616 14.34 -21.01 31.92
N GLU A 617 15.41 -21.14 32.69
CA GLU A 617 15.64 -20.35 33.90
C GLU A 617 16.15 -18.93 33.59
N GLY A 618 16.04 -18.05 34.59
CA GLY A 618 16.55 -16.69 34.53
C GLY A 618 15.85 -15.79 33.50
N SER A 619 14.61 -16.12 33.09
CA SER A 619 13.90 -15.39 32.02
C SER A 619 13.58 -13.93 32.34
N PHE A 620 13.73 -13.50 33.59
CA PHE A 620 13.63 -12.09 34.00
C PHE A 620 14.97 -11.35 34.05
N ASP A 621 16.10 -12.05 33.89
CA ASP A 621 17.44 -11.46 34.00
C ASP A 621 17.91 -10.95 32.62
N GLY A 622 17.36 -9.84 32.11
CA GLY A 622 17.80 -9.27 30.82
C GLY A 622 17.07 -8.00 30.37
N GLY A 623 17.79 -7.09 29.70
CA GLY A 623 17.32 -5.73 29.35
C GLY A 623 17.69 -4.68 30.41
N GLU A 624 17.49 -3.39 30.13
CA GLU A 624 17.77 -2.29 31.10
C GLU A 624 16.98 -2.45 32.42
N ASP A 625 15.79 -3.07 32.40
CA ASP A 625 14.90 -3.20 33.56
C ASP A 625 14.54 -4.64 33.97
N GLY A 626 14.98 -5.66 33.21
CA GLY A 626 14.52 -7.06 33.40
C GLY A 626 13.07 -7.29 32.95
N GLY A 627 12.80 -8.29 32.09
CA GLY A 627 11.41 -8.56 31.68
C GLY A 627 11.22 -9.45 30.45
N GLN A 628 9.97 -9.85 30.23
CA GLN A 628 9.51 -10.52 29.01
C GLN A 628 8.62 -9.57 28.20
N LEU A 629 8.88 -9.45 26.90
CA LEU A 629 8.03 -8.74 25.97
C LEU A 629 6.92 -9.67 25.48
N THR A 630 5.66 -9.37 25.82
CA THR A 630 4.49 -10.19 25.47
C THR A 630 3.43 -9.31 24.79
N PRO A 631 3.65 -8.89 23.52
CA PRO A 631 2.69 -8.06 22.81
C PRO A 631 1.37 -8.79 22.61
N PHE A 632 0.26 -8.09 22.83
CA PHE A 632 -1.05 -8.55 22.36
C PHE A 632 -1.16 -8.31 20.85
N LYS A 633 -1.56 -9.35 20.10
CA LYS A 633 -1.65 -9.33 18.64
C LYS A 633 -3.08 -9.50 18.17
N MET A 634 -3.76 -8.38 17.92
CA MET A 634 -4.99 -8.34 17.13
C MET A 634 -4.69 -7.68 15.78
N ALA A 635 -4.46 -8.51 14.77
CA ALA A 635 -3.81 -8.10 13.54
C ALA A 635 -4.44 -8.72 12.28
N PRO A 636 -4.38 -8.04 11.12
CA PRO A 636 -4.00 -6.63 10.98
C PRO A 636 -5.00 -5.71 11.68
N ASN A 637 -4.62 -4.46 11.95
CA ASN A 637 -5.59 -3.47 12.42
C ASN A 637 -6.61 -3.09 11.32
N PHE A 638 -7.60 -2.26 11.64
CA PHE A 638 -8.66 -1.91 10.69
C PHE A 638 -8.11 -1.29 9.39
N GLU A 639 -7.18 -0.33 9.49
CA GLU A 639 -6.58 0.34 8.33
C GLU A 639 -5.88 -0.67 7.42
N ILE A 640 -5.04 -1.53 8.00
CA ILE A 640 -4.25 -2.49 7.24
C ILE A 640 -5.14 -3.63 6.72
N ALA A 641 -6.20 -4.01 7.45
CA ALA A 641 -7.20 -4.96 6.95
C ALA A 641 -7.92 -4.42 5.71
N MET A 642 -8.38 -3.17 5.76
CA MET A 642 -9.03 -2.50 4.62
C MET A 642 -8.05 -2.31 3.44
N TYR A 643 -6.84 -1.84 3.72
CA TYR A 643 -5.76 -1.66 2.74
C TYR A 643 -5.45 -2.96 1.99
N LEU A 644 -5.22 -4.05 2.74
CA LEU A 644 -4.92 -5.35 2.16
C LEU A 644 -6.12 -5.92 1.40
N ALA A 645 -7.32 -5.85 1.96
CA ALA A 645 -8.51 -6.35 1.30
C ALA A 645 -8.76 -5.67 -0.06
N GLN A 646 -8.56 -4.35 -0.15
CA GLN A 646 -8.63 -3.61 -1.40
C GLN A 646 -7.48 -3.99 -2.37
N ALA A 647 -6.26 -4.11 -1.86
CA ALA A 647 -5.08 -4.47 -2.67
C ALA A 647 -5.15 -5.89 -3.26
N THR A 648 -5.81 -6.83 -2.56
CA THR A 648 -5.89 -8.25 -2.95
C THR A 648 -7.24 -8.65 -3.53
N GLY A 649 -8.23 -7.76 -3.49
CA GLY A 649 -9.62 -8.04 -3.87
C GLY A 649 -10.32 -9.01 -2.93
N SER A 650 -9.93 -9.03 -1.65
CA SER A 650 -10.48 -9.92 -0.64
C SER A 650 -11.71 -9.31 0.06
N CYS A 651 -12.53 -10.18 0.65
CA CYS A 651 -13.38 -9.76 1.77
C CYS A 651 -12.57 -9.65 3.07
N ILE A 652 -13.19 -9.08 4.10
CA ILE A 652 -12.67 -9.11 5.47
C ILE A 652 -13.46 -10.14 6.27
N VAL A 653 -12.79 -10.96 7.07
CA VAL A 653 -13.43 -11.85 8.04
C VAL A 653 -12.85 -11.59 9.42
N THR A 654 -13.72 -11.52 10.42
CA THR A 654 -13.35 -11.30 11.83
C THR A 654 -14.24 -12.14 12.73
N ASP A 655 -13.69 -12.52 13.87
CA ASP A 655 -14.41 -13.09 15.02
C ASP A 655 -14.43 -12.12 16.22
N SER A 656 -13.75 -10.97 16.12
CA SER A 656 -13.79 -9.93 17.15
C SER A 656 -15.00 -9.01 16.96
N VAL A 657 -15.75 -8.83 18.05
CA VAL A 657 -16.89 -7.89 18.13
C VAL A 657 -16.39 -6.45 17.94
N PHE A 658 -15.23 -6.14 18.54
CA PHE A 658 -14.61 -4.82 18.40
C PHE A 658 -14.32 -4.49 16.93
N ARG A 659 -13.65 -5.39 16.21
CA ARG A 659 -13.33 -5.17 14.79
C ARG A 659 -14.59 -5.12 13.92
N TRP A 660 -15.60 -5.93 14.25
CA TRP A 660 -16.89 -5.90 13.55
C TRP A 660 -17.57 -4.54 13.64
N ARG A 661 -17.55 -3.90 14.82
CA ARG A 661 -18.10 -2.54 15.01
C ARG A 661 -17.39 -1.51 14.15
N GLU A 662 -16.06 -1.57 14.05
CA GLU A 662 -15.30 -0.67 13.18
C GLU A 662 -15.71 -0.82 11.71
N LEU A 663 -15.86 -2.06 11.23
CA LEU A 663 -16.33 -2.35 9.87
C LEU A 663 -17.76 -1.85 9.63
N MET A 664 -18.65 -2.03 10.61
CA MET A 664 -20.03 -1.56 10.55
C MET A 664 -20.12 -0.02 10.45
N VAL A 665 -19.27 0.70 11.18
CA VAL A 665 -19.18 2.17 11.09
C VAL A 665 -18.69 2.60 9.71
N ALA A 666 -17.62 1.98 9.20
CA ALA A 666 -17.09 2.29 7.87
C ALA A 666 -18.07 1.99 6.73
N ALA A 667 -18.89 0.93 6.88
CA ALA A 667 -19.89 0.56 5.90
C ALA A 667 -21.05 1.56 5.77
N GLN A 668 -21.26 2.46 6.74
CA GLN A 668 -22.34 3.46 6.68
C GLN A 668 -22.20 4.37 5.45
N ARG A 669 -20.97 4.72 5.04
CA ARG A 669 -20.72 5.54 3.84
C ARG A 669 -21.14 4.86 2.54
N GLY A 670 -21.09 3.53 2.51
CA GLY A 670 -21.47 2.71 1.36
C GLY A 670 -22.94 2.30 1.34
N ARG A 671 -23.75 2.67 2.34
CA ARG A 671 -25.20 2.38 2.37
C ARG A 671 -25.94 3.33 1.42
N LEU A 672 -26.02 2.93 0.16
CA LEU A 672 -26.81 3.59 -0.86
C LEU A 672 -28.04 2.73 -1.17
N GLY A 673 -29.23 3.23 -0.87
CA GLY A 673 -30.49 2.54 -1.17
C GLY A 673 -30.71 1.24 -0.37
N ALA A 674 -31.48 0.32 -0.95
CA ALA A 674 -31.80 -0.97 -0.34
C ALA A 674 -30.58 -1.90 -0.29
N PRO A 675 -30.43 -2.73 0.76
CA PRO A 675 -29.32 -3.67 0.88
C PRO A 675 -29.36 -4.70 -0.26
N PRO A 676 -28.27 -4.90 -1.02
CA PRO A 676 -28.20 -5.93 -2.05
C PRO A 676 -28.25 -7.33 -1.42
N LEU A 677 -28.67 -8.33 -2.20
CA LEU A 677 -28.65 -9.74 -1.80
C LEU A 677 -29.43 -10.01 -0.49
N ALA A 678 -30.47 -9.23 -0.19
CA ALA A 678 -31.15 -9.27 1.11
C ALA A 678 -31.66 -10.67 1.50
N GLN A 679 -32.21 -11.44 0.56
CA GLN A 679 -32.69 -12.82 0.81
C GLN A 679 -31.54 -13.80 1.07
N LEU A 680 -30.46 -13.70 0.29
CA LEU A 680 -29.27 -14.52 0.48
C LEU A 680 -28.61 -14.20 1.82
N ARG A 681 -28.54 -12.92 2.17
CA ARG A 681 -28.03 -12.46 3.46
C ARG A 681 -28.80 -13.10 4.61
N ALA A 682 -30.12 -12.98 4.62
CA ALA A 682 -30.96 -13.58 5.66
C ALA A 682 -30.79 -15.10 5.73
N SER A 683 -30.70 -15.77 4.58
CA SER A 683 -30.47 -17.22 4.53
C SER A 683 -29.10 -17.61 5.09
N MET A 684 -28.05 -16.82 4.81
CA MET A 684 -26.72 -17.05 5.36
C MET A 684 -26.67 -16.79 6.87
N GLU A 685 -27.29 -15.71 7.35
CA GLU A 685 -27.31 -15.36 8.78
C GLU A 685 -28.10 -16.37 9.64
N GLN A 686 -29.04 -17.10 9.03
CA GLN A 686 -29.82 -18.15 9.70
C GLN A 686 -29.19 -19.55 9.59
N ALA A 687 -28.19 -19.73 8.73
CA ALA A 687 -27.56 -21.02 8.51
C ALA A 687 -26.44 -21.28 9.52
N ASP A 688 -26.33 -22.54 9.95
CA ASP A 688 -25.19 -23.01 10.73
C ASP A 688 -24.08 -23.49 9.77
N PHE A 689 -22.86 -23.02 9.95
CA PHE A 689 -21.70 -23.35 9.13
C PHE A 689 -20.78 -24.31 9.88
N ALA A 690 -20.33 -25.39 9.21
CA ALA A 690 -19.37 -26.31 9.79
C ALA A 690 -17.94 -25.74 9.65
N ILE A 691 -17.31 -25.37 10.77
CA ILE A 691 -15.96 -24.78 10.78
C ILE A 691 -15.03 -25.71 11.56
N PRO A 692 -14.26 -26.58 10.88
CA PRO A 692 -13.31 -27.46 11.56
C PRO A 692 -12.19 -26.64 12.24
N TRP A 693 -11.73 -27.10 13.41
CA TRP A 693 -10.65 -26.46 14.16
C TRP A 693 -9.31 -27.20 14.04
N ASP A 694 -9.34 -28.50 13.74
CA ASP A 694 -8.13 -29.30 13.60
C ASP A 694 -7.49 -29.10 12.22
N VAL A 695 -6.21 -28.74 12.19
CA VAL A 695 -5.49 -28.40 10.95
C VAL A 695 -5.34 -29.60 10.02
N GLN A 696 -5.19 -30.80 10.57
CA GLN A 696 -5.06 -32.02 9.77
C GLN A 696 -6.41 -32.40 9.15
N GLU A 697 -7.50 -32.25 9.89
CA GLU A 697 -8.86 -32.41 9.36
C GLU A 697 -9.16 -31.38 8.27
N ILE A 698 -8.87 -30.09 8.50
CA ILE A 698 -9.04 -29.02 7.48
C ILE A 698 -8.31 -29.42 6.19
N SER A 699 -7.05 -29.82 6.35
CA SER A 699 -6.21 -30.29 5.25
C SER A 699 -6.89 -31.45 4.51
N ALA A 700 -7.27 -32.53 5.22
CA ALA A 700 -7.86 -33.71 4.61
C ALA A 700 -9.23 -33.45 3.95
N LEU A 701 -10.03 -32.52 4.48
CA LEU A 701 -11.30 -32.11 3.88
C LEU A 701 -11.11 -31.32 2.58
N ALA A 702 -10.07 -30.48 2.51
CA ALA A 702 -9.70 -29.77 1.30
C ALA A 702 -9.28 -30.72 0.18
N GLU A 703 -8.44 -31.73 0.48
CA GLU A 703 -8.01 -32.74 -0.50
C GLU A 703 -9.18 -33.57 -1.06
N ARG A 704 -10.18 -33.86 -0.22
CA ARG A 704 -11.38 -34.60 -0.61
C ARG A 704 -12.38 -33.75 -1.41
N GLY A 705 -12.12 -32.45 -1.58
CA GLY A 705 -12.98 -31.52 -2.33
C GLY A 705 -14.36 -31.29 -1.69
N VAL A 706 -14.54 -31.60 -0.40
CA VAL A 706 -15.87 -31.62 0.26
C VAL A 706 -16.49 -30.22 0.33
N PHE A 707 -15.66 -29.18 0.38
CA PHE A 707 -16.06 -27.78 0.53
C PHE A 707 -15.98 -26.96 -0.76
N GLU A 708 -15.64 -27.52 -1.93
CA GLU A 708 -15.40 -26.78 -3.19
C GLU A 708 -16.57 -25.90 -3.65
N VAL A 709 -17.78 -26.21 -3.20
CA VAL A 709 -18.99 -25.41 -3.47
C VAL A 709 -18.94 -24.02 -2.84
N TYR A 710 -18.28 -23.86 -1.68
CA TYR A 710 -18.26 -22.60 -0.94
C TYR A 710 -17.38 -21.53 -1.61
N PRO A 711 -16.11 -21.81 -2.00
CA PRO A 711 -15.31 -20.86 -2.76
C PRO A 711 -16.02 -20.37 -4.04
N ASN A 712 -16.76 -21.26 -4.72
CA ASN A 712 -17.47 -20.89 -5.95
C ASN A 712 -18.61 -19.89 -5.69
N ILE A 713 -19.45 -20.11 -4.67
CA ILE A 713 -20.52 -19.15 -4.35
C ILE A 713 -19.95 -17.84 -3.80
N MET A 714 -18.91 -17.88 -2.96
CA MET A 714 -18.22 -16.68 -2.48
C MET A 714 -17.63 -15.86 -3.64
N ARG A 715 -17.09 -16.52 -4.66
CA ARG A 715 -16.58 -15.87 -5.87
C ARG A 715 -17.68 -15.12 -6.62
N LYS A 716 -18.87 -15.72 -6.74
CA LYS A 716 -20.03 -15.08 -7.38
C LYS A 716 -20.52 -13.89 -6.58
N ILE A 717 -20.61 -14.00 -5.25
CA ILE A 717 -21.02 -12.91 -4.34
C ILE A 717 -20.03 -11.74 -4.44
N LEU A 718 -18.73 -12.01 -4.29
CA LEU A 718 -17.68 -10.98 -4.39
C LEU A 718 -17.71 -10.27 -5.74
N ARG A 719 -17.73 -11.01 -6.85
CA ARG A 719 -17.79 -10.41 -8.20
C ARG A 719 -19.05 -9.57 -8.40
N TYR A 720 -20.18 -10.01 -7.84
CA TYR A 720 -21.43 -9.25 -7.91
C TYR A 720 -21.32 -7.93 -7.15
N LEU A 721 -20.91 -7.99 -5.88
CA LEU A 721 -20.78 -6.82 -5.00
C LEU A 721 -19.75 -5.82 -5.53
N SER A 722 -18.60 -6.28 -6.03
CA SER A 722 -17.58 -5.41 -6.63
C SER A 722 -18.09 -4.68 -7.89
N ALA A 723 -18.99 -5.30 -8.66
CA ALA A 723 -19.52 -4.71 -9.89
C ALA A 723 -20.81 -3.90 -9.69
N LEU A 724 -21.43 -4.01 -8.51
CA LEU A 724 -22.74 -3.43 -8.20
C LEU A 724 -22.77 -1.90 -8.35
N PRO A 725 -21.78 -1.11 -7.89
CA PRO A 725 -21.81 0.34 -8.04
C PRO A 725 -21.88 0.81 -9.51
N ALA A 726 -21.26 0.04 -10.42
CA ALA A 726 -21.21 0.37 -11.84
C ALA A 726 -22.36 -0.24 -12.66
N ARG A 727 -22.85 -1.43 -12.27
CA ARG A 727 -23.81 -2.20 -13.07
C ARG A 727 -25.25 -2.20 -12.53
N GLY A 728 -25.45 -1.72 -11.30
CA GLY A 728 -26.75 -1.75 -10.63
C GLY A 728 -27.21 -3.17 -10.23
N SER A 729 -28.33 -3.23 -9.49
CA SER A 729 -28.88 -4.50 -8.98
C SER A 729 -29.48 -5.36 -10.11
N LYS A 730 -29.36 -6.69 -9.95
CA LYS A 730 -29.91 -7.70 -10.87
C LYS A 730 -30.77 -8.72 -10.11
N PRO A 731 -32.08 -8.46 -9.89
CA PRO A 731 -32.94 -9.29 -9.04
C PRO A 731 -32.94 -10.78 -9.37
N ASN A 732 -32.99 -11.15 -10.66
CA ASN A 732 -32.97 -12.55 -11.10
C ASN A 732 -31.65 -13.25 -10.72
N PHE A 733 -30.52 -12.53 -10.80
CA PHE A 733 -29.23 -13.07 -10.40
C PHE A 733 -29.14 -13.22 -8.88
N GLU A 734 -29.63 -12.23 -8.12
CA GLU A 734 -29.70 -12.30 -6.66
C GLU A 734 -30.55 -13.49 -6.18
N ALA A 735 -31.73 -13.70 -6.78
CA ALA A 735 -32.60 -14.84 -6.49
C ALA A 735 -31.93 -16.19 -6.84
N SER A 736 -31.21 -16.24 -7.98
CA SER A 736 -30.44 -17.43 -8.36
C SER A 736 -29.34 -17.77 -7.36
N LEU A 737 -28.63 -16.77 -6.82
CA LEU A 737 -27.62 -17.00 -5.79
C LEU A 737 -28.23 -17.51 -4.49
N ASN A 738 -29.38 -16.97 -4.07
CA ASN A 738 -30.10 -17.46 -2.90
C ASN A 738 -30.52 -18.94 -3.07
N ALA A 739 -31.09 -19.29 -4.22
CA ALA A 739 -31.47 -20.67 -4.52
C ALA A 739 -30.26 -21.62 -4.58
N GLU A 740 -29.12 -21.17 -5.12
CA GLU A 740 -27.87 -21.92 -5.12
C GLU A 740 -27.37 -22.18 -3.70
N PHE A 741 -27.38 -21.16 -2.83
CA PHE A 741 -27.01 -21.30 -1.42
C PHE A 741 -27.92 -22.29 -0.69
N GLY A 742 -29.24 -22.22 -0.89
CA GLY A 742 -30.18 -23.17 -0.30
C GLY A 742 -29.88 -24.62 -0.67
N ARG A 743 -29.48 -24.90 -1.92
CA ARG A 743 -29.03 -26.24 -2.35
C ARG A 743 -27.73 -26.68 -1.67
N ILE A 744 -26.77 -25.76 -1.52
CA ILE A 744 -25.52 -26.03 -0.79
C ILE A 744 -25.84 -26.43 0.65
N GLN A 745 -26.70 -25.66 1.33
CA GLN A 745 -27.07 -25.94 2.73
C GLN A 745 -27.85 -27.24 2.89
N ALA A 746 -28.76 -27.57 1.97
CA ALA A 746 -29.46 -28.86 1.98
C ALA A 746 -28.48 -30.06 1.87
N SER A 747 -27.33 -29.86 1.22
CA SER A 747 -26.28 -30.88 1.10
C SER A 747 -25.30 -30.95 2.28
N LYS A 748 -25.39 -30.02 3.26
CA LYS A 748 -24.48 -29.93 4.42
C LYS A 748 -24.39 -31.22 5.24
N ALA A 749 -25.49 -31.95 5.40
CA ALA A 749 -25.50 -33.23 6.12
C ALA A 749 -24.51 -34.26 5.53
N SER A 750 -24.19 -34.16 4.23
CA SER A 750 -23.20 -35.02 3.59
C SER A 750 -21.75 -34.65 3.95
N ILE A 751 -21.49 -33.39 4.33
CA ILE A 751 -20.19 -32.91 4.82
C ILE A 751 -19.90 -33.54 6.17
N GLY A 752 -20.87 -33.49 7.10
CA GLY A 752 -20.75 -34.10 8.42
C GLY A 752 -20.47 -35.60 8.37
N LYS A 753 -21.08 -36.33 7.43
CA LYS A 753 -20.83 -37.77 7.21
C LYS A 753 -19.44 -38.10 6.68
N LYS A 754 -18.79 -37.14 5.99
CA LYS A 754 -17.46 -37.32 5.39
C LYS A 754 -16.33 -36.85 6.30
N SER A 755 -16.66 -36.13 7.37
CA SER A 755 -15.71 -35.72 8.42
C SER A 755 -15.34 -36.92 9.29
N THR A 756 -14.08 -37.00 9.67
CA THR A 756 -13.59 -37.99 10.65
C THR A 756 -13.77 -37.53 12.09
N THR A 757 -14.15 -36.26 12.29
CA THR A 757 -14.33 -35.63 13.60
C THR A 757 -15.63 -34.82 13.68
N HIS A 758 -16.10 -34.52 14.88
CA HIS A 758 -17.22 -33.60 15.07
C HIS A 758 -16.82 -32.21 14.58
N LEU A 759 -17.61 -31.64 13.67
CA LEU A 759 -17.38 -30.29 13.14
C LEU A 759 -18.16 -29.27 13.97
N PRO A 760 -17.48 -28.35 14.69
CA PRO A 760 -18.13 -27.25 15.37
C PRO A 760 -18.95 -26.41 14.40
N GLU A 761 -20.10 -25.95 14.87
CA GLU A 761 -20.98 -25.06 14.11
C GLU A 761 -20.74 -23.60 14.50
N ALA A 762 -20.89 -22.70 13.54
CA ALA A 762 -20.78 -21.26 13.73
C ALA A 762 -21.84 -20.55 12.89
N ARG A 763 -22.24 -19.35 13.32
CA ARG A 763 -23.10 -18.45 12.55
C ARG A 763 -22.28 -17.38 11.88
N ILE A 764 -22.78 -16.90 10.73
CA ILE A 764 -22.09 -15.87 9.96
C ILE A 764 -22.99 -14.66 9.75
N SER A 765 -22.62 -13.56 10.37
CA SER A 765 -23.19 -12.24 10.14
C SER A 765 -22.57 -11.59 8.89
N CYS A 766 -23.40 -10.98 8.03
CA CYS A 766 -22.97 -10.51 6.71
C CYS A 766 -23.08 -8.99 6.57
N LEU A 767 -22.01 -8.34 6.08
CA LEU A 767 -21.97 -6.90 5.82
C LEU A 767 -21.69 -6.61 4.33
N TRP A 768 -22.77 -6.38 3.57
CA TRP A 768 -22.75 -6.21 2.11
C TRP A 768 -23.35 -4.85 1.69
N PRO A 769 -22.69 -3.72 1.96
CA PRO A 769 -23.16 -2.40 1.52
C PRO A 769 -23.08 -2.26 -0.01
N ALA A 770 -24.05 -1.59 -0.63
CA ALA A 770 -24.12 -1.45 -2.08
C ALA A 770 -22.90 -0.74 -2.71
N GLY A 771 -22.33 0.25 -2.00
CA GLY A 771 -21.10 0.95 -2.39
C GLY A 771 -19.80 0.27 -1.93
N GLY A 772 -19.87 -0.89 -1.27
CA GLY A 772 -18.75 -1.47 -0.54
C GLY A 772 -18.46 -0.74 0.79
N ILE A 773 -17.57 -1.30 1.59
CA ILE A 773 -17.08 -0.70 2.84
C ILE A 773 -15.99 0.28 2.45
N GLN A 774 -16.13 1.55 2.88
CA GLN A 774 -15.33 2.66 2.36
C GLN A 774 -14.64 3.45 3.47
N ASP A 775 -13.37 3.77 3.24
CA ASP A 775 -12.63 4.79 3.97
C ASP A 775 -11.68 5.53 3.00
N ASN A 776 -11.88 6.84 2.85
CA ASN A 776 -11.05 7.67 1.95
C ASN A 776 -9.59 7.65 2.38
N THR A 777 -9.32 7.60 3.68
CA THR A 777 -7.95 7.56 4.18
C THR A 777 -7.23 6.29 3.77
N VAL A 778 -7.92 5.14 3.66
CA VAL A 778 -7.34 3.89 3.14
C VAL A 778 -7.05 3.97 1.64
N ASN A 779 -7.94 4.58 0.85
CA ASN A 779 -7.66 4.84 -0.57
C ASN A 779 -6.41 5.73 -0.74
N ARG A 780 -6.25 6.73 0.13
CA ARG A 780 -5.02 7.53 0.19
C ARG A 780 -3.80 6.67 0.52
N LEU A 781 -3.87 5.78 1.52
CA LEU A 781 -2.76 4.87 1.84
C LEU A 781 -2.34 4.00 0.64
N LEU A 782 -3.30 3.45 -0.11
CA LEU A 782 -3.03 2.65 -1.31
C LEU A 782 -2.33 3.48 -2.40
N LEU A 783 -2.80 4.70 -2.62
CA LEU A 783 -2.21 5.64 -3.58
C LEU A 783 -0.77 6.01 -3.18
N MET A 784 -0.57 6.36 -1.91
CA MET A 784 0.75 6.71 -1.37
C MET A 784 1.71 5.51 -1.36
N SER A 785 1.19 4.29 -1.21
CA SER A 785 1.99 3.04 -1.28
C SER A 785 2.29 2.59 -2.72
N SER A 786 1.95 3.39 -3.74
CA SER A 786 2.21 3.10 -5.17
C SER A 786 1.44 1.88 -5.72
N SER A 787 0.25 1.59 -5.16
CA SER A 787 -0.64 0.51 -5.62
C SER A 787 -1.31 0.85 -6.96
N GLU A 788 -1.03 0.07 -8.01
CA GLU A 788 -1.61 0.28 -9.35
C GLU A 788 -2.92 -0.48 -9.58
N HIS A 789 -3.13 -1.57 -8.85
CA HIS A 789 -4.26 -2.47 -9.04
C HIS A 789 -4.87 -2.81 -7.69
N HIS A 790 -5.93 -2.09 -7.33
CA HIS A 790 -6.70 -2.29 -6.11
C HIS A 790 -8.18 -2.00 -6.38
N LEU A 791 -9.05 -2.53 -5.52
CA LEU A 791 -10.46 -2.16 -5.50
C LEU A 791 -10.65 -0.80 -4.83
N ALA A 792 -11.62 -0.01 -5.29
CA ALA A 792 -11.94 1.29 -4.70
C ALA A 792 -12.64 1.19 -3.32
N SER A 793 -13.16 0.01 -2.98
CA SER A 793 -13.79 -0.30 -1.69
C SER A 793 -13.71 -1.80 -1.39
N VAL A 794 -13.87 -2.18 -0.12
CA VAL A 794 -13.96 -3.59 0.27
C VAL A 794 -15.37 -4.10 -0.03
N PRO A 795 -15.55 -5.16 -0.85
CA PRO A 795 -16.88 -5.55 -1.31
C PRO A 795 -17.79 -6.12 -0.21
N MET A 796 -17.21 -6.86 0.74
CA MET A 796 -17.95 -7.50 1.82
C MET A 796 -17.08 -7.74 3.05
N ALA A 797 -17.73 -7.82 4.21
CA ALA A 797 -17.15 -8.38 5.41
C ALA A 797 -18.08 -9.43 6.04
N LEU A 798 -17.49 -10.40 6.74
CA LEU A 798 -18.19 -11.45 7.46
C LEU A 798 -17.75 -11.46 8.93
N PHE A 799 -18.70 -11.67 9.82
CA PHE A 799 -18.46 -11.87 11.24
C PHE A 799 -18.83 -13.29 11.63
N VAL A 800 -17.88 -14.00 12.24
CA VAL A 800 -18.04 -15.40 12.64
C VAL A 800 -18.42 -15.45 14.12
N GLU A 801 -19.69 -15.75 14.37
CA GLU A 801 -20.28 -15.93 15.69
C GLU A 801 -20.19 -17.41 16.08
N ARG A 802 -19.73 -17.66 17.31
CA ARG A 802 -19.53 -19.01 17.84
C ARG A 802 -20.55 -19.35 18.90
#